data_AF-A0A0H5Q235-F1
#
_entry.id   AF-A0A0H5Q235-F1
#
_cell.length_a   1.000
_cell.length_b   1.000
_cell.length_c   1.000
_cell.angle_alpha   90.00
_cell.angle_beta   90.00
_cell.angle_gamma   90.00
#
_symmetry.space_group_name_H-M   'P 1'
#
loop_
_entity.id
_entity.type
_entity.pdbx_description
1 polymer ?
#
loop_
_entity_poly.entity_id
_entity_poly.type
_entity_poly.pdbx_seq_one_letter_code
_entity_poly.pdbx_strand_id
1 'polypeptide(L)'
;MEIIGDNTSFTSLRPKGKVVYCRGEAHKYWLELQFVDENNNPVSGLRVRLEYRPLASAADVALCHQRGYDYNPAPPPNPPAGVTDSQGLVRFDDLYWATVDVKADAQPLADEMEQRPLGISRNPNSQPVSHNRFRPESRDPRWRSKVQISAEQHGHVHHYVTIGELCDRVPEIEHWKDKTPPKFHFPPDKSLKGKEISREALDVRHVIEICPFRAWSLVLHDTKDYSLANGYNLGMMADMAYADKDMVEDFFKRKCLDLSTTPRHEEFPAYPHALVVDVPFRERYTTAEFLDSRSTDEKEKYRPLLDSTQFFYVENAEHVVVSWRGTQEVPDWLTDASFSPQPCPPEMVKAGRIHGGFLNAYRLAKERFGEKFNRIKDFLDRGKKLFICGHSLGGALGLTYAAEMKGFEPTLYTYGMPRTFTADAVGRLYQVTHYRHVNDSDTITSVPFDANLDNWLYGKFGPLGTTLGFFWTLAAELPAQMAGAYVGEHYWHHGKPVVFFRTTQTGSYEECKVMMNPTTCRRLSYSQQYKVKLFLVPSLGETENEEAKEAQEAFIREFPLADIQTVFPRNTNPTFDHLTNPGRHSMAKEYLPFLNNQLLESAWPELKLSRKTSRENFRQQMEKYGKNSPAEELKRNRMFLALQDMLDSTLAVTRKLPGGDNALIRFKSVAGEEIELSN
;
A
#
# COMPACT_ATOMS: atom_id res chain seq x y z
N MET A 1 48.78 -24.32 48.36
CA MET A 1 49.21 -22.92 48.19
C MET A 1 49.13 -22.57 46.72
N GLU A 2 48.24 -21.61 46.42
CA GLU A 2 48.28 -20.66 45.30
C GLU A 2 49.72 -20.22 44.96
N ILE A 3 50.05 -19.81 43.74
CA ILE A 3 49.63 -18.57 43.03
C ILE A 3 49.74 -18.84 41.51
N ILE A 4 48.66 -18.68 40.73
CA ILE A 4 48.25 -17.48 39.96
C ILE A 4 49.29 -17.09 38.90
N GLY A 5 48.99 -17.38 37.64
CA GLY A 5 49.82 -17.02 36.49
C GLY A 5 49.10 -17.29 35.19
N ASP A 6 48.61 -16.20 34.61
CA ASP A 6 48.05 -16.00 33.27
C ASP A 6 48.42 -17.09 32.23
N ASN A 7 47.41 -17.75 31.64
CA ASN A 7 47.58 -18.64 30.47
C ASN A 7 47.79 -17.84 29.17
N THR A 8 48.31 -16.61 29.25
CA THR A 8 48.83 -15.87 28.11
C THR A 8 50.20 -16.43 27.76
N SER A 9 50.24 -17.27 26.72
CA SER A 9 51.49 -17.72 26.12
C SER A 9 52.23 -16.53 25.48
N PHE A 10 53.12 -15.90 26.23
CA PHE A 10 54.18 -15.05 25.65
C PHE A 10 55.25 -15.95 25.03
N THR A 11 55.25 -16.07 23.71
CA THR A 11 56.33 -16.72 22.96
C THR A 11 57.61 -15.88 23.05
N SER A 12 58.57 -16.33 23.84
CA SER A 12 59.96 -15.85 23.85
C SER A 12 60.63 -16.08 22.48
N LEU A 13 61.37 -15.08 22.00
CA LEU A 13 62.21 -15.12 20.78
C LEU A 13 63.47 -16.01 20.89
N ARG A 14 63.60 -16.82 21.96
CA ARG A 14 64.63 -17.87 22.07
C ARG A 14 64.03 -19.15 22.68
N PRO A 15 63.88 -20.26 21.93
CA PRO A 15 63.30 -21.48 22.45
C PRO A 15 64.35 -22.24 23.25
N LYS A 16 64.21 -22.27 24.57
CA LYS A 16 64.62 -23.45 25.35
C LYS A 16 63.32 -24.16 25.70
N GLY A 17 63.05 -25.26 25.01
CA GLY A 17 61.80 -26.01 25.14
C GLY A 17 61.55 -26.40 26.59
N LYS A 18 60.61 -25.72 27.24
CA LYS A 18 59.97 -26.21 28.46
C LYS A 18 58.87 -27.15 27.98
N VAL A 19 59.06 -28.45 28.19
CA VAL A 19 57.95 -29.41 28.08
C VAL A 19 56.99 -29.08 29.20
N VAL A 20 55.86 -28.46 28.86
CA VAL A 20 54.76 -28.22 29.79
C VAL A 20 53.90 -29.48 29.76
N TYR A 21 53.95 -30.26 30.84
CA TYR A 21 53.03 -31.38 31.03
C TYR A 21 51.68 -30.83 31.49
N CYS A 22 50.73 -30.70 30.56
CA CYS A 22 49.32 -30.48 30.90
C CYS A 22 48.77 -31.78 31.50
N ARG A 23 49.00 -32.02 32.80
CA ARG A 23 48.33 -33.08 33.56
C ARG A 23 47.00 -32.55 34.06
N GLY A 24 45.96 -32.74 33.26
CA GLY A 24 44.57 -32.50 33.60
C GLY A 24 43.71 -32.81 32.37
N GLU A 25 42.51 -33.34 32.56
CA GLU A 25 41.51 -33.31 31.49
C GLU A 25 41.32 -31.84 31.08
N ALA A 26 41.29 -31.55 29.78
CA ALA A 26 41.09 -30.19 29.30
C ALA A 26 39.80 -29.64 29.93
N HIS A 27 39.84 -28.40 30.44
CA HIS A 27 38.63 -27.76 30.95
C HIS A 27 37.58 -27.77 29.83
N LYS A 28 36.44 -28.37 30.12
CA LYS A 28 35.34 -28.46 29.17
C LYS A 28 34.34 -27.37 29.47
N TYR A 29 33.85 -26.76 28.41
CA TYR A 29 32.96 -25.63 28.43
C TYR A 29 31.53 -26.09 28.19
N TRP A 30 30.57 -25.23 28.52
CA TRP A 30 29.18 -25.42 28.15
C TRP A 30 28.65 -24.26 27.31
N LEU A 31 27.62 -24.53 26.53
CA LEU A 31 26.90 -23.54 25.75
C LEU A 31 25.41 -23.78 25.92
N GLU A 32 24.67 -22.75 26.29
CA GLU A 32 23.22 -22.81 26.39
C GLU A 32 22.61 -21.80 25.43
N LEU A 33 21.75 -22.28 24.54
CA LEU A 33 21.12 -21.47 23.50
C LEU A 33 19.62 -21.43 23.76
N GLN A 34 19.06 -20.23 23.78
CA GLN A 34 17.62 -20.00 23.81
C GLN A 34 17.17 -19.42 22.47
N PHE A 35 16.26 -20.10 21.78
CA PHE A 35 15.70 -19.64 20.51
C PHE A 35 14.32 -19.03 20.74
N VAL A 36 14.14 -17.79 20.29
CA VAL A 36 12.89 -17.05 20.41
C VAL A 36 12.58 -16.30 19.10
N ASP A 37 11.31 -16.06 18.84
CA ASP A 37 10.88 -15.12 17.79
C ASP A 37 11.03 -13.65 18.26
N GLU A 38 10.79 -12.70 17.36
CA GLU A 38 10.86 -11.26 17.64
C GLU A 38 9.86 -10.77 18.71
N ASN A 39 8.84 -11.57 19.03
CA ASN A 39 7.88 -11.29 20.09
C ASN A 39 8.24 -12.00 21.41
N ASN A 40 9.47 -12.53 21.50
CA ASN A 40 10.02 -13.25 22.64
C ASN A 40 9.30 -14.57 22.96
N ASN A 41 8.61 -15.17 21.98
CA ASN A 41 8.00 -16.48 22.17
C ASN A 41 9.03 -17.58 21.85
N PRO A 42 9.15 -18.62 22.69
CA PRO A 42 10.03 -19.75 22.45
C PRO A 42 9.81 -20.47 21.11
N VAL A 43 10.91 -20.94 20.52
CA VAL A 43 10.92 -21.83 19.35
C VAL A 43 11.32 -23.24 19.80
N SER A 44 10.31 -24.09 20.08
CA SER A 44 10.48 -25.46 20.59
C SER A 44 10.60 -26.50 19.48
N GLY A 45 11.24 -27.64 19.76
CA GLY A 45 11.33 -28.76 18.81
C GLY A 45 12.32 -28.54 17.66
N LEU A 46 13.10 -27.45 17.70
CA LEU A 46 14.09 -27.12 16.70
C LEU A 46 15.32 -28.01 16.89
N ARG A 47 15.71 -28.73 15.82
CA ARG A 47 16.95 -29.50 15.79
C ARG A 47 18.11 -28.56 15.53
N VAL A 48 19.00 -28.48 16.51
CA VAL A 48 20.17 -27.59 16.49
C VAL A 48 21.42 -28.44 16.46
N ARG A 49 22.35 -28.11 15.57
CA ARG A 49 23.68 -28.71 15.48
C ARG A 49 24.74 -27.63 15.61
N LEU A 50 25.83 -27.95 16.29
CA LEU A 50 27.02 -27.13 16.27
C LEU A 50 27.91 -27.58 15.11
N GLU A 51 28.79 -26.70 14.64
CA GLU A 51 29.91 -27.05 13.78
C GLU A 51 31.14 -26.33 14.34
N TYR A 52 32.16 -27.10 14.74
CA TYR A 52 33.40 -26.49 15.21
C TYR A 52 34.18 -25.88 14.05
N ARG A 53 34.62 -24.63 14.22
CA ARG A 53 35.57 -24.05 13.28
C ARG A 53 36.96 -24.67 13.46
N PRO A 54 37.78 -24.73 12.39
CA PRO A 54 39.18 -25.13 12.49
C PRO A 54 39.90 -24.30 13.55
N LEU A 55 40.75 -24.95 14.35
CA LEU A 55 41.44 -24.30 15.47
C LEU A 55 42.53 -23.31 15.02
N ALA A 56 42.91 -23.35 13.74
CA ALA A 56 43.86 -22.44 13.11
C ALA A 56 43.51 -22.22 11.64
N SER A 57 43.85 -21.04 11.09
CA SER A 57 43.66 -20.76 9.67
C SER A 57 44.67 -21.53 8.81
N ALA A 58 44.40 -21.66 7.50
CA ALA A 58 45.34 -22.28 6.57
C ALA A 58 46.72 -21.57 6.57
N ALA A 59 46.74 -20.25 6.80
CA ALA A 59 47.97 -19.47 6.89
C ALA A 59 48.75 -19.78 8.18
N ASP A 60 48.05 -19.95 9.31
CA ASP A 60 48.67 -20.31 10.59
C ASP A 60 49.25 -21.72 10.54
N VAL A 61 48.51 -22.66 9.94
CA VAL A 61 48.96 -24.04 9.71
C VAL A 61 50.20 -24.05 8.81
N ALA A 62 50.20 -23.27 7.73
CA ALA A 62 51.37 -23.13 6.86
C ALA A 62 52.59 -22.54 7.59
N LEU A 63 52.38 -21.54 8.46
CA LEU A 63 53.44 -20.96 9.30
C LEU A 63 53.99 -21.99 10.31
N CYS A 64 53.12 -22.80 10.92
CA CYS A 64 53.50 -23.89 11.81
C CYS A 64 54.35 -24.94 11.07
N HIS A 65 53.93 -25.37 9.88
CA HIS A 65 54.69 -26.30 9.05
C HIS A 65 56.05 -25.73 8.62
N GLN A 66 56.13 -24.44 8.25
CA GLN A 66 57.40 -23.77 7.95
C GLN A 66 58.35 -23.74 9.16
N ARG A 67 57.81 -23.75 10.38
CA ARG A 67 58.57 -23.79 11.63
C ARG A 67 58.83 -25.21 12.15
N GLY A 68 58.48 -26.23 11.37
CA GLY A 68 58.73 -27.64 11.70
C GLY A 68 57.72 -28.26 12.69
N TYR A 69 56.58 -27.63 12.92
CA TYR A 69 55.51 -28.17 13.75
C TYR A 69 54.41 -28.80 12.89
N ASP A 70 54.05 -30.03 13.21
CA ASP A 70 52.89 -30.72 12.64
C ASP A 70 51.67 -30.42 13.52
N TYR A 71 50.91 -29.38 13.15
CA TYR A 71 49.72 -28.96 13.87
C TYR A 71 48.48 -29.46 13.13
N ASN A 72 47.68 -30.30 13.78
CA ASN A 72 46.39 -30.73 13.24
C ASN A 72 45.31 -29.70 13.64
N PRO A 73 44.79 -28.88 12.70
CA PRO A 73 43.75 -27.90 13.00
C PRO A 73 42.34 -28.52 13.05
N ALA A 74 42.22 -29.83 12.76
CA ALA A 74 40.94 -30.49 12.63
C ALA A 74 40.21 -30.51 13.98
N PRO A 75 38.96 -30.01 14.01
CA PRO A 75 38.16 -30.09 15.21
C PRO A 75 37.80 -31.56 15.56
N PRO A 76 37.35 -31.82 16.80
CA PRO A 76 36.89 -33.13 17.20
C PRO A 76 35.77 -33.65 16.27
N PRO A 77 35.74 -34.96 15.96
CA PRO A 77 34.69 -35.57 15.14
C PRO A 77 33.34 -35.56 15.87
N ASN A 78 32.25 -35.49 15.11
CA ASN A 78 30.84 -35.48 15.57
C ASN A 78 30.48 -34.25 16.41
N PRO A 79 30.17 -33.11 15.78
CA PRO A 79 29.76 -31.96 16.55
C PRO A 79 28.41 -32.21 17.25
N PRO A 80 28.20 -31.64 18.45
CA PRO A 80 26.99 -31.88 19.23
C PRO A 80 25.72 -31.46 18.50
N ALA A 81 24.65 -32.22 18.70
CA ALA A 81 23.31 -31.89 18.24
C ALA A 81 22.30 -32.09 19.37
N GLY A 82 21.27 -31.25 19.37
CA GLY A 82 20.24 -31.24 20.40
C GLY A 82 18.90 -30.73 19.84
N VAL A 83 17.86 -30.83 20.64
CA VAL A 83 16.52 -30.35 20.29
C VAL A 83 16.08 -29.35 21.34
N THR A 84 15.51 -28.23 20.91
CA THR A 84 15.01 -27.21 21.84
C THR A 84 13.79 -27.72 22.61
N ASP A 85 13.75 -27.42 23.91
CA ASP A 85 12.62 -27.76 24.78
C ASP A 85 11.44 -26.78 24.62
N SER A 86 10.43 -26.89 25.49
CA SER A 86 9.25 -26.00 25.50
C SER A 86 9.56 -24.52 25.72
N GLN A 87 10.74 -24.20 26.28
CA GLN A 87 11.23 -22.83 26.51
C GLN A 87 12.20 -22.38 25.42
N GLY A 88 12.35 -23.19 24.36
CA GLY A 88 13.27 -22.90 23.25
C GLY A 88 14.73 -23.10 23.64
N LEU A 89 15.00 -23.77 24.77
CA LEU A 89 16.34 -23.96 25.30
C LEU A 89 16.96 -25.27 24.81
N VAL A 90 18.24 -25.22 24.48
CA VAL A 90 19.09 -26.38 24.26
C VAL A 90 20.44 -26.13 24.89
N ARG A 91 20.95 -27.12 25.63
CA ARG A 91 22.22 -27.06 26.33
C ARG A 91 23.18 -28.10 25.78
N PHE A 92 24.42 -27.67 25.54
CA PHE A 92 25.52 -28.49 25.12
C PHE A 92 26.61 -28.41 26.19
N ASP A 93 26.85 -29.53 26.87
CA ASP A 93 27.95 -29.69 27.81
C ASP A 93 29.15 -30.35 27.11
N ASP A 94 30.27 -30.45 27.82
CA ASP A 94 31.48 -31.13 27.35
C ASP A 94 32.13 -30.54 26.08
N LEU A 95 31.97 -29.24 25.82
CA LEU A 95 32.53 -28.56 24.65
C LEU A 95 34.03 -28.24 24.79
N TYR A 96 34.73 -28.29 23.66
CA TYR A 96 36.10 -27.78 23.54
C TYR A 96 36.12 -26.26 23.45
N TRP A 97 37.23 -25.64 23.89
CA TRP A 97 37.47 -24.20 23.74
C TRP A 97 37.73 -23.80 22.28
N ALA A 98 36.68 -23.81 21.48
CA ALA A 98 36.70 -23.56 20.05
C ALA A 98 35.46 -22.76 19.64
N THR A 99 35.63 -21.90 18.64
CA THR A 99 34.51 -21.18 18.04
C THR A 99 33.58 -22.18 17.36
N VAL A 100 32.27 -22.03 17.57
CA VAL A 100 31.25 -22.91 16.99
C VAL A 100 30.29 -22.10 16.13
N ASP A 101 29.87 -22.67 15.01
CA ASP A 101 28.77 -22.17 14.20
C ASP A 101 27.49 -22.94 14.57
N VAL A 102 26.47 -22.22 15.02
CA VAL A 102 25.15 -22.77 15.37
C VAL A 102 24.31 -22.88 14.10
N LYS A 103 23.83 -24.09 13.81
CA LYS A 103 22.94 -24.37 12.67
C LYS A 103 21.68 -25.09 13.12
N ALA A 104 20.64 -24.99 12.29
CA ALA A 104 19.38 -25.69 12.48
C ALA A 104 18.87 -26.31 11.18
N ASP A 105 18.02 -27.33 11.32
CA ASP A 105 17.37 -27.99 10.18
C ASP A 105 16.51 -26.96 9.42
N ALA A 106 16.83 -26.75 8.14
CA ALA A 106 16.27 -25.64 7.37
C ALA A 106 14.75 -25.67 7.18
N GLN A 107 14.17 -26.83 6.86
CA GLN A 107 12.73 -26.93 6.53
C GLN A 107 11.84 -26.71 7.77
N PRO A 108 12.04 -27.43 8.90
CA PRO A 108 11.25 -27.20 10.10
C PRO A 108 11.39 -25.77 10.63
N LEU A 109 12.59 -25.17 10.52
CA LEU A 109 12.79 -23.77 10.91
C LEU A 109 11.98 -22.81 10.04
N ALA A 110 12.00 -23.01 8.71
CA ALA A 110 11.23 -22.18 7.79
C ALA A 110 9.72 -22.33 8.05
N ASP A 111 9.22 -23.56 8.18
CA ASP A 111 7.80 -23.85 8.42
C ASP A 111 7.30 -23.20 9.73
N GLU A 112 8.09 -23.28 10.80
CA GLU A 112 7.78 -22.66 12.09
C GLU A 112 7.82 -21.13 12.01
N MET A 113 8.85 -20.56 11.37
CA MET A 113 9.01 -19.12 11.24
C MET A 113 8.02 -18.47 10.26
N GLU A 114 7.39 -19.23 9.37
CA GLU A 114 6.24 -18.76 8.58
C GLU A 114 4.98 -18.54 9.44
N GLN A 115 4.85 -19.20 10.59
CA GLN A 115 3.69 -19.05 11.48
C GLN A 115 3.84 -17.91 12.50
N ARG A 116 5.07 -17.44 12.73
CA ARG A 116 5.35 -16.36 13.71
C ARG A 116 5.16 -14.99 13.08
N PRO A 117 4.36 -14.08 13.67
CA PRO A 117 4.21 -12.72 13.15
C PRO A 117 5.49 -11.90 13.40
N LEU A 118 5.75 -10.91 12.55
CA LEU A 118 6.87 -9.99 12.77
C LEU A 118 6.65 -9.11 14.00
N GLY A 119 7.75 -8.74 14.65
CA GLY A 119 7.75 -7.73 15.69
C GLY A 119 7.23 -6.38 15.16
N ILE A 120 6.60 -5.61 16.04
CA ILE A 120 6.07 -4.28 15.69
C ILE A 120 7.21 -3.30 15.39
N SER A 121 8.24 -3.30 16.24
CA SER A 121 9.42 -2.44 16.10
C SER A 121 10.44 -3.13 15.21
N ARG A 122 10.85 -2.48 14.13
CA ARG A 122 11.92 -2.95 13.24
C ARG A 122 13.21 -2.23 13.58
N ASN A 123 14.33 -2.92 13.43
CA ASN A 123 15.63 -2.31 13.62
C ASN A 123 15.85 -1.23 12.54
N PRO A 124 15.90 0.06 12.90
CA PRO A 124 16.04 1.13 11.93
C PRO A 124 17.40 1.11 11.23
N ASN A 125 18.37 0.36 11.77
CA ASN A 125 19.72 0.19 11.22
C ASN A 125 19.87 -1.05 10.34
N SER A 126 18.86 -1.93 10.29
CA SER A 126 18.88 -3.18 9.51
C SER A 126 18.60 -2.99 8.02
N GLN A 127 18.31 -1.76 7.59
CA GLN A 127 18.11 -1.47 6.17
C GLN A 127 19.42 -1.70 5.40
N PRO A 128 19.42 -2.53 4.35
CA PRO A 128 20.58 -2.64 3.49
C PRO A 128 20.88 -1.26 2.90
N VAL A 129 22.15 -0.86 2.95
CA VAL A 129 22.67 0.42 2.43
C VAL A 129 22.53 0.53 0.89
N SER A 130 21.92 -0.45 0.24
CA SER A 130 21.85 -0.55 -1.21
C SER A 130 20.45 -0.23 -1.74
N HIS A 131 20.36 0.80 -2.58
CA HIS A 131 19.27 1.11 -3.53
C HIS A 131 17.95 1.69 -3.00
N ASN A 132 17.74 1.85 -1.69
CA ASN A 132 16.70 2.76 -1.19
C ASN A 132 17.35 4.14 -0.97
N ARG A 133 16.77 5.23 -1.47
CA ARG A 133 17.30 6.59 -1.29
C ARG A 133 17.14 6.97 0.19
N PHE A 134 18.22 6.69 0.93
CA PHE A 134 18.38 6.65 2.37
C PHE A 134 18.23 8.03 3.04
N ARG A 135 17.64 8.06 4.24
CA ARG A 135 17.73 9.19 5.18
C ARG A 135 18.66 8.77 6.32
N PRO A 136 19.93 9.23 6.38
CA PRO A 136 20.85 8.93 7.47
C PRO A 136 20.31 9.22 8.87
N GLU A 137 19.34 10.12 8.96
CA GLU A 137 18.67 10.55 10.19
C GLU A 137 17.78 9.45 10.81
N SER A 138 17.43 8.40 10.06
CA SER A 138 16.61 7.30 10.59
C SER A 138 17.42 6.28 11.39
N ARG A 139 18.77 6.31 11.35
CA ARG A 139 19.59 5.39 12.15
C ARG A 139 19.56 5.78 13.62
N ASP A 140 19.27 4.80 14.47
CA ASP A 140 19.41 4.96 15.91
C ASP A 140 20.42 3.92 16.44
N PRO A 141 21.68 4.31 16.67
CA PRO A 141 22.70 3.39 17.17
C PRO A 141 22.41 2.87 18.58
N ARG A 142 21.42 3.45 19.29
CA ARG A 142 20.98 3.01 20.61
C ARG A 142 19.76 2.09 20.56
N TRP A 143 19.20 1.85 19.37
CA TRP A 143 18.05 0.97 19.22
C TRP A 143 18.38 -0.44 19.69
N ARG A 144 17.47 -1.03 20.48
CA ARG A 144 17.53 -2.42 20.93
C ARG A 144 16.14 -3.05 20.81
N SER A 145 16.10 -4.35 20.47
CA SER A 145 14.85 -5.10 20.49
C SER A 145 14.39 -5.36 21.93
N LYS A 146 13.11 -5.68 22.13
CA LYS A 146 12.60 -6.08 23.46
C LYS A 146 13.30 -7.35 23.97
N VAL A 147 13.57 -8.28 23.06
CA VAL A 147 14.31 -9.51 23.34
C VAL A 147 15.74 -9.18 23.79
N GLN A 148 16.42 -8.28 23.08
CA GLN A 148 17.76 -7.84 23.44
C GLN A 148 17.80 -7.22 24.85
N ILE A 149 16.88 -6.31 25.16
CA ILE A 149 16.81 -5.68 26.48
C ILE A 149 16.61 -6.73 27.57
N SER A 150 15.69 -7.68 27.36
CA SER A 150 15.42 -8.76 28.30
C SER A 150 16.63 -9.68 28.49
N ALA A 151 17.31 -10.07 27.41
CA ALA A 151 18.49 -10.92 27.47
C ALA A 151 19.62 -10.27 28.29
N GLU A 152 19.92 -9.00 28.01
CA GLU A 152 20.96 -8.25 28.70
C GLU A 152 20.67 -8.06 30.20
N GLN A 153 19.40 -7.83 30.57
CA GLN A 153 18.99 -7.73 31.98
C GLN A 153 19.24 -9.02 32.77
N HIS A 154 19.20 -10.18 32.11
CA HIS A 154 19.50 -11.48 32.73
C HIS A 154 20.96 -11.91 32.56
N GLY A 155 21.83 -11.02 32.05
CA GLY A 155 23.25 -11.32 31.82
C GLY A 155 23.48 -12.31 30.67
N HIS A 156 22.53 -12.44 29.74
CA HIS A 156 22.63 -13.29 28.57
C HIS A 156 23.16 -12.51 27.36
N VAL A 157 23.82 -13.21 26.43
CA VAL A 157 24.33 -12.60 25.19
C VAL A 157 23.26 -12.67 24.10
N HIS A 158 22.91 -11.54 23.51
CA HIS A 158 21.88 -11.46 22.47
C HIS A 158 22.45 -11.57 21.05
N HIS A 159 21.72 -12.28 20.19
CA HIS A 159 21.98 -12.37 18.76
C HIS A 159 20.67 -12.27 17.97
N TYR A 160 20.57 -11.27 17.09
CA TYR A 160 19.54 -11.23 16.07
C TYR A 160 20.03 -11.94 14.80
N VAL A 161 19.23 -12.85 14.26
CA VAL A 161 19.56 -13.64 13.07
C VAL A 161 18.36 -13.79 12.14
N THR A 162 18.63 -13.85 10.84
CA THR A 162 17.65 -14.30 9.84
C THR A 162 17.66 -15.82 9.72
N ILE A 163 16.59 -16.43 9.21
CA ILE A 163 16.54 -17.89 9.06
C ILE A 163 17.73 -18.44 8.25
N GLY A 164 18.16 -17.72 7.21
CA GLY A 164 19.27 -18.14 6.36
C GLY A 164 20.62 -18.18 7.06
N GLU A 165 20.79 -17.43 8.15
CA GLU A 165 22.01 -17.48 8.99
C GLU A 165 22.08 -18.75 9.84
N LEU A 166 20.94 -19.40 10.12
CA LEU A 166 20.86 -20.64 10.89
C LEU A 166 20.69 -21.89 10.02
N CYS A 167 19.96 -21.79 8.92
CA CYS A 167 19.65 -22.92 8.06
C CYS A 167 20.92 -23.61 7.55
N ASP A 168 20.93 -24.94 7.56
CA ASP A 168 22.02 -25.73 7.00
C ASP A 168 22.01 -25.86 5.47
N ARG A 169 20.83 -25.64 4.87
CA ARG A 169 20.58 -25.60 3.42
C ARG A 169 19.46 -24.61 3.12
N VAL A 170 19.23 -24.29 1.85
CA VAL A 170 18.05 -23.51 1.46
C VAL A 170 16.80 -24.40 1.63
N PRO A 171 15.76 -23.98 2.35
CA PRO A 171 14.50 -24.71 2.44
C PRO A 171 13.78 -24.71 1.09
N GLU A 172 12.79 -25.59 0.92
CA GLU A 172 11.93 -25.54 -0.25
C GLU A 172 11.05 -24.29 -0.18
N ILE A 173 11.13 -23.44 -1.20
CA ILE A 173 10.34 -22.20 -1.29
C ILE A 173 9.41 -22.32 -2.49
N GLU A 174 8.11 -22.45 -2.22
CA GLU A 174 7.10 -22.61 -3.25
C GLU A 174 7.14 -21.45 -4.25
N HIS A 175 7.08 -21.79 -5.54
CA HIS A 175 7.10 -20.86 -6.68
C HIS A 175 8.31 -19.91 -6.74
N TRP A 176 9.42 -20.23 -6.05
CA TRP A 176 10.66 -19.48 -6.15
C TRP A 176 11.46 -19.89 -7.40
N LYS A 177 11.64 -18.96 -8.34
CA LYS A 177 12.31 -19.23 -9.63
C LYS A 177 13.75 -18.69 -9.69
N ASP A 178 14.11 -17.81 -8.77
CA ASP A 178 15.42 -17.18 -8.77
C ASP A 178 16.49 -18.15 -8.28
N LYS A 179 17.67 -18.10 -8.91
CA LYS A 179 18.82 -18.95 -8.52
C LYS A 179 19.31 -18.66 -7.10
N THR A 180 19.10 -17.43 -6.63
CA THR A 180 19.48 -17.01 -5.28
C THR A 180 18.25 -16.99 -4.38
N PRO A 181 18.38 -17.42 -3.12
CA PRO A 181 17.30 -17.30 -2.14
C PRO A 181 16.95 -15.83 -1.85
N PRO A 182 15.79 -15.55 -1.20
CA PRO A 182 15.36 -14.20 -0.91
C PRO A 182 16.39 -13.46 -0.03
N LYS A 183 17.00 -12.42 -0.59
CA LYS A 183 18.19 -11.73 -0.04
C LYS A 183 18.04 -11.25 1.40
N PHE A 184 16.84 -10.83 1.81
CA PHE A 184 16.61 -10.36 3.18
C PHE A 184 16.73 -11.50 4.20
N HIS A 185 16.07 -12.63 3.94
CA HIS A 185 16.09 -13.80 4.82
C HIS A 185 17.34 -14.66 4.64
N PHE A 186 17.99 -14.55 3.48
CA PHE A 186 19.25 -15.21 3.15
C PHE A 186 20.28 -14.17 2.67
N PRO A 187 20.90 -13.42 3.60
CA PRO A 187 21.96 -12.47 3.29
C PRO A 187 23.15 -13.18 2.61
N PRO A 188 23.61 -12.77 1.41
CA PRO A 188 24.62 -13.50 0.62
C PRO A 188 25.91 -13.83 1.38
N ASP A 189 26.36 -12.93 2.25
CA ASP A 189 27.64 -13.09 2.96
C ASP A 189 27.55 -13.95 4.22
N LYS A 190 26.34 -14.24 4.70
CA LYS A 190 26.12 -14.93 5.99
C LYS A 190 25.31 -16.22 5.88
N SER A 191 24.58 -16.39 4.79
CA SER A 191 23.67 -17.52 4.61
C SER A 191 24.39 -18.86 4.63
N LEU A 192 23.77 -19.84 5.28
CA LEU A 192 24.21 -21.25 5.36
C LEU A 192 25.53 -21.48 6.11
N LYS A 193 26.12 -20.41 6.66
CA LYS A 193 27.36 -20.49 7.45
C LYS A 193 27.13 -20.89 8.91
N GLY A 194 25.92 -20.66 9.43
CA GLY A 194 25.62 -20.80 10.85
C GLY A 194 25.92 -19.51 11.62
N LYS A 195 25.33 -19.39 12.82
CA LYS A 195 25.59 -18.28 13.73
C LYS A 195 26.84 -18.57 14.56
N GLU A 196 27.89 -17.80 14.31
CA GLU A 196 29.14 -17.91 15.07
C GLU A 196 28.96 -17.52 16.54
N ILE A 197 29.45 -18.38 17.44
CA ILE A 197 29.66 -18.15 18.87
C ILE A 197 31.16 -18.28 19.13
N SER A 198 31.79 -17.18 19.54
CA SER A 198 33.22 -17.16 19.82
C SER A 198 33.55 -18.02 21.04
N ARG A 199 34.74 -18.64 21.04
CA ARG A 199 35.23 -19.44 22.18
C ARG A 199 35.31 -18.66 23.51
N GLU A 200 35.46 -17.33 23.46
CA GLU A 200 35.46 -16.45 24.63
C GLU A 200 34.05 -16.21 25.19
N ALA A 201 33.02 -16.54 24.42
CA ALA A 201 31.62 -16.46 24.80
C ALA A 201 31.04 -17.86 25.10
N LEU A 202 31.86 -18.82 25.50
CA LEU A 202 31.38 -20.06 26.11
C LEU A 202 31.12 -19.84 27.61
N ASP A 203 30.45 -20.79 28.26
CA ASP A 203 30.00 -20.71 29.65
C ASP A 203 29.01 -19.56 29.95
N VAL A 204 28.24 -19.16 28.94
CA VAL A 204 27.15 -18.20 29.06
C VAL A 204 25.94 -18.65 28.24
N ARG A 205 24.75 -18.19 28.64
CA ARG A 205 23.54 -18.36 27.85
C ARG A 205 23.49 -17.32 26.73
N HIS A 206 23.17 -17.78 25.53
CA HIS A 206 22.88 -16.93 24.37
C HIS A 206 21.40 -16.97 24.03
N VAL A 207 20.83 -15.80 23.74
CA VAL A 207 19.47 -15.67 23.21
C VAL A 207 19.57 -15.39 21.71
N ILE A 208 19.10 -16.32 20.91
CA ILE A 208 18.98 -16.25 19.45
C ILE A 208 17.57 -15.75 19.11
N GLU A 209 17.46 -14.46 18.82
CA GLU A 209 16.25 -13.83 18.29
C GLU A 209 16.19 -14.09 16.78
N ILE A 210 15.23 -14.91 16.35
CA ILE A 210 15.06 -15.31 14.95
C ILE A 210 14.04 -14.38 14.28
N CYS A 211 14.44 -13.79 13.16
CA CYS A 211 13.53 -13.06 12.28
C CYS A 211 12.56 -14.03 11.61
N PRO A 212 11.23 -13.86 11.78
CA PRO A 212 10.23 -14.67 11.12
C PRO A 212 10.34 -14.66 9.59
N PHE A 213 9.94 -15.77 8.95
CA PHE A 213 10.01 -15.92 7.50
C PHE A 213 8.72 -15.41 6.86
N ARG A 214 8.70 -14.11 6.57
CA ARG A 214 7.47 -13.40 6.15
C ARG A 214 7.71 -12.46 4.97
N ALA A 215 6.63 -11.97 4.38
CA ALA A 215 6.66 -10.95 3.34
C ALA A 215 5.60 -9.88 3.59
N TRP A 216 5.75 -8.72 2.97
CA TRP A 216 4.73 -7.68 2.99
C TRP A 216 3.62 -7.97 1.96
N SER A 217 2.37 -7.82 2.39
CA SER A 217 1.19 -7.82 1.54
C SER A 217 0.41 -6.52 1.74
N LEU A 218 -0.15 -5.95 0.67
CA LEU A 218 -0.99 -4.75 0.77
C LEU A 218 -2.25 -5.07 1.59
N VAL A 219 -2.63 -4.15 2.47
CA VAL A 219 -3.93 -4.22 3.15
C VAL A 219 -5.02 -3.87 2.13
N LEU A 220 -5.81 -4.87 1.75
CA LEU A 220 -6.95 -4.74 0.85
C LEU A 220 -8.13 -5.56 1.41
N HIS A 221 -9.33 -5.01 1.30
CA HIS A 221 -10.54 -5.57 1.89
C HIS A 221 -11.56 -5.87 0.79
N ASP A 222 -11.93 -7.15 0.67
CA ASP A 222 -13.04 -7.58 -0.18
C ASP A 222 -14.37 -7.27 0.53
N THR A 223 -14.86 -6.03 0.36
CA THR A 223 -16.08 -5.53 1.01
C THR A 223 -16.88 -4.65 0.06
N LYS A 224 -18.20 -4.61 0.27
CA LYS A 224 -19.14 -3.71 -0.44
C LYS A 224 -19.19 -2.31 0.14
N ASP A 225 -18.62 -2.12 1.33
CA ASP A 225 -18.54 -0.86 2.04
C ASP A 225 -17.23 -0.12 1.73
N TYR A 226 -17.19 1.18 2.07
CA TYR A 226 -16.02 1.98 1.79
C TYR A 226 -14.91 1.63 2.78
N SER A 227 -13.74 1.26 2.25
CA SER A 227 -12.54 1.06 3.05
C SER A 227 -11.53 2.15 2.74
N LEU A 228 -11.18 2.94 3.74
CA LEU A 228 -10.12 3.95 3.61
C LEU A 228 -8.75 3.31 3.31
N ALA A 229 -8.50 2.09 3.82
CA ALA A 229 -7.29 1.33 3.49
C ALA A 229 -7.23 0.98 1.99
N ASN A 230 -8.34 0.51 1.40
CA ASN A 230 -8.44 0.30 -0.05
C ASN A 230 -8.25 1.63 -0.79
N GLY A 231 -8.93 2.70 -0.34
CA GLY A 231 -8.82 4.04 -0.89
C GLY A 231 -7.39 4.55 -0.96
N TYR A 232 -6.59 4.27 0.06
CA TYR A 232 -5.18 4.64 0.10
C TYR A 232 -4.30 3.74 -0.79
N ASN A 233 -4.29 2.42 -0.56
CA ASN A 233 -3.40 1.51 -1.25
C ASN A 233 -3.69 1.43 -2.75
N LEU A 234 -4.96 1.38 -3.16
CA LEU A 234 -5.35 1.40 -4.58
C LEU A 234 -5.10 2.76 -5.22
N GLY A 235 -5.06 3.84 -4.43
CA GLY A 235 -4.62 5.16 -4.88
C GLY A 235 -3.13 5.14 -5.21
N MET A 236 -2.32 4.57 -4.33
CA MET A 236 -0.88 4.41 -4.57
C MET A 236 -0.62 3.50 -5.79
N MET A 237 -1.43 2.46 -6.00
CA MET A 237 -1.36 1.62 -7.21
C MET A 237 -1.77 2.36 -8.48
N ALA A 238 -2.76 3.25 -8.40
CA ALA A 238 -3.19 4.07 -9.53
C ALA A 238 -2.11 5.10 -9.92
N ASP A 239 -1.37 5.64 -8.95
CA ASP A 239 -0.20 6.50 -9.19
C ASP A 239 0.96 5.70 -9.81
N MET A 240 1.26 4.52 -9.23
CA MET A 240 2.30 3.61 -9.69
C MET A 240 2.09 3.11 -11.14
N ALA A 241 0.87 3.16 -11.67
CA ALA A 241 0.61 2.80 -13.07
C ALA A 241 1.30 3.74 -14.07
N TYR A 242 1.71 4.94 -13.64
CA TYR A 242 2.47 5.90 -14.44
C TYR A 242 3.99 5.66 -14.36
N ALA A 243 4.45 4.80 -13.45
CA ALA A 243 5.84 4.47 -13.22
C ALA A 243 6.42 3.58 -14.34
N ASP A 244 7.75 3.53 -14.40
CA ASP A 244 8.44 2.56 -15.24
C ASP A 244 8.24 1.12 -14.75
N LYS A 245 8.24 0.17 -15.69
CA LYS A 245 8.12 -1.28 -15.44
C LYS A 245 9.03 -1.76 -14.31
N ASP A 246 10.30 -1.34 -14.34
CA ASP A 246 11.30 -1.78 -13.37
C ASP A 246 10.92 -1.36 -11.94
N MET A 247 10.23 -0.23 -11.77
CA MET A 247 9.80 0.25 -10.46
C MET A 247 8.64 -0.58 -9.89
N VAL A 248 7.69 -0.98 -10.74
CA VAL A 248 6.58 -1.86 -10.33
C VAL A 248 7.13 -3.23 -9.92
N GLU A 249 7.99 -3.83 -10.75
CA GLU A 249 8.59 -5.12 -10.43
C GLU A 249 9.47 -5.05 -9.18
N ASP A 250 10.28 -4.01 -9.03
CA ASP A 250 11.12 -3.77 -7.85
C ASP A 250 10.30 -3.66 -6.56
N PHE A 251 9.17 -2.95 -6.60
CA PHE A 251 8.30 -2.78 -5.45
C PHE A 251 7.77 -4.13 -4.93
N PHE A 252 7.24 -4.98 -5.82
CA PHE A 252 6.61 -6.24 -5.42
C PHE A 252 7.60 -7.40 -5.23
N LYS A 253 8.63 -7.51 -6.09
CA LYS A 253 9.57 -8.64 -6.07
C LYS A 253 10.79 -8.40 -5.19
N ARG A 254 11.10 -7.14 -4.83
CA ARG A 254 12.19 -6.82 -3.91
C ARG A 254 11.70 -6.14 -2.63
N LYS A 255 11.03 -4.99 -2.71
CA LYS A 255 10.67 -4.20 -1.52
C LYS A 255 9.67 -4.92 -0.63
N CYS A 256 8.68 -5.62 -1.20
CA CYS A 256 7.75 -6.44 -0.42
C CYS A 256 8.42 -7.67 0.23
N LEU A 257 9.64 -8.05 -0.18
CA LEU A 257 10.41 -9.14 0.42
C LEU A 257 11.47 -8.64 1.42
N ASP A 258 11.64 -7.33 1.54
CA ASP A 258 12.59 -6.68 2.44
C ASP A 258 11.85 -6.20 3.69
N LEU A 259 12.00 -6.94 4.79
CA LEU A 259 11.33 -6.63 6.05
C LEU A 259 12.07 -5.58 6.89
N SER A 260 13.09 -4.91 6.35
CA SER A 260 13.78 -3.84 7.08
C SER A 260 12.91 -2.58 7.24
N THR A 261 11.93 -2.38 6.36
CA THR A 261 10.99 -1.27 6.41
C THR A 261 9.72 -1.59 5.63
N THR A 262 8.65 -0.84 5.87
CA THR A 262 7.44 -0.87 5.05
C THR A 262 7.77 -0.40 3.62
N PRO A 263 7.32 -1.10 2.57
CA PRO A 263 7.60 -0.76 1.18
C PRO A 263 7.20 0.68 0.84
N ARG A 264 8.00 1.36 0.04
CA ARG A 264 7.77 2.75 -0.39
C ARG A 264 7.79 2.84 -1.92
N HIS A 265 6.81 3.52 -2.49
CA HIS A 265 6.84 3.95 -3.89
C HIS A 265 7.86 5.09 -4.02
N GLU A 266 8.80 5.00 -4.97
CA GLU A 266 9.97 5.88 -5.02
C GLU A 266 10.06 6.69 -6.31
N GLU A 267 8.96 7.36 -6.67
CA GLU A 267 8.91 8.22 -7.84
C GLU A 267 8.59 9.67 -7.46
N PHE A 268 9.24 10.63 -8.12
CA PHE A 268 8.84 12.03 -7.96
C PHE A 268 7.48 12.25 -8.63
N PRO A 269 6.51 12.96 -8.02
CA PRO A 269 6.69 13.92 -6.91
C PRO A 269 6.32 13.40 -5.51
N ALA A 270 5.81 12.18 -5.36
CA ALA A 270 5.33 11.66 -4.07
C ALA A 270 6.00 10.33 -3.71
N TYR A 271 6.36 10.16 -2.44
CA TYR A 271 7.06 8.97 -1.96
C TYR A 271 6.24 8.22 -0.90
N PRO A 272 5.00 7.80 -1.21
CA PRO A 272 4.10 7.22 -0.22
C PRO A 272 4.61 5.85 0.25
N HIS A 273 4.44 5.59 1.55
CA HIS A 273 4.65 4.27 2.12
C HIS A 273 3.38 3.42 1.94
N ALA A 274 3.53 2.13 1.69
CA ALA A 274 2.38 1.25 1.59
C ALA A 274 1.80 0.90 2.96
N LEU A 275 0.48 0.82 3.06
CA LEU A 275 -0.16 0.20 4.23
C LEU A 275 -0.14 -1.31 4.06
N VAL A 276 0.72 -2.00 4.81
CA VAL A 276 1.01 -3.43 4.62
C VAL A 276 0.88 -4.25 5.91
N VAL A 277 0.43 -5.50 5.75
CA VAL A 277 0.51 -6.55 6.77
C VAL A 277 1.64 -7.52 6.42
N ASP A 278 2.17 -8.20 7.43
CA ASP A 278 3.12 -9.30 7.22
C ASP A 278 2.39 -10.63 7.08
N VAL A 279 2.62 -11.32 5.97
CA VAL A 279 2.04 -12.62 5.62
C VAL A 279 3.13 -13.70 5.62
N PRO A 280 2.77 -14.99 5.76
CA PRO A 280 3.74 -16.08 5.58
C PRO A 280 4.49 -15.93 4.25
N PHE A 281 5.77 -16.29 4.19
CA PHE A 281 6.57 -16.04 2.98
C PHE A 281 6.02 -16.74 1.73
N ARG A 282 5.38 -17.91 1.87
CA ARG A 282 4.63 -18.56 0.79
C ARG A 282 3.46 -17.74 0.22
N GLU A 283 2.89 -16.81 0.99
CA GLU A 283 1.76 -15.95 0.59
C GLU A 283 2.20 -14.61 -0.04
N ARG A 284 3.50 -14.42 -0.27
CA ARG A 284 4.07 -13.24 -0.92
C ARG A 284 3.51 -13.01 -2.33
N TYR A 285 3.74 -11.82 -2.87
CA TYR A 285 3.55 -11.57 -4.31
C TYR A 285 4.48 -12.43 -5.14
N THR A 286 3.92 -13.24 -6.05
CA THR A 286 4.70 -14.11 -6.96
C THR A 286 4.71 -13.58 -8.39
N THR A 287 3.69 -12.79 -8.76
CA THR A 287 3.58 -12.17 -10.07
C THR A 287 3.56 -10.64 -9.93
N ALA A 288 4.35 -9.96 -10.76
CA ALA A 288 4.26 -8.53 -11.02
C ALA A 288 4.65 -8.31 -12.48
N GLU A 289 3.69 -7.86 -13.29
CA GLU A 289 3.81 -7.80 -14.74
C GLU A 289 3.27 -6.45 -15.24
N PHE A 290 4.11 -5.71 -15.95
CA PHE A 290 3.75 -4.43 -16.56
C PHE A 290 3.56 -4.59 -18.07
N LEU A 291 2.49 -4.02 -18.61
CA LEU A 291 2.07 -4.18 -19.99
C LEU A 291 1.92 -2.81 -20.65
N ASP A 292 2.53 -2.67 -21.82
CA ASP A 292 2.66 -1.39 -22.51
C ASP A 292 2.25 -1.52 -23.98
N SER A 293 1.12 -0.89 -24.35
CA SER A 293 0.59 -0.94 -25.71
C SER A 293 1.25 0.06 -26.68
N ARG A 294 2.35 0.74 -26.33
CA ARG A 294 3.09 1.59 -27.28
C ARG A 294 3.53 0.76 -28.49
N SER A 295 3.24 1.23 -29.71
CA SER A 295 3.71 0.59 -30.95
C SER A 295 5.24 0.67 -31.05
N THR A 296 5.91 -0.45 -31.31
CA THR A 296 7.34 -0.46 -31.67
C THR A 296 7.58 -0.16 -33.16
N ASP A 297 6.52 -0.09 -33.98
CA ASP A 297 6.60 0.13 -35.43
C ASP A 297 6.38 1.59 -35.81
N GLU A 298 7.40 2.24 -36.39
CA GLU A 298 7.38 3.63 -36.87
C GLU A 298 6.37 3.91 -38.01
N LYS A 299 5.71 2.87 -38.55
CA LYS A 299 4.79 2.98 -39.70
C LYS A 299 3.31 3.11 -39.31
N GLU A 300 2.95 2.86 -38.05
CA GLU A 300 1.57 3.07 -37.58
C GLU A 300 1.33 4.55 -37.26
N LYS A 301 0.18 5.10 -37.69
CA LYS A 301 -0.20 6.48 -37.36
C LYS A 301 -0.43 6.56 -35.84
N TYR A 302 0.39 7.35 -35.14
CA TYR A 302 0.23 7.69 -33.73
C TYR A 302 -1.23 8.06 -33.41
N ARG A 303 -1.86 7.32 -32.50
CA ARG A 303 -3.19 7.59 -31.95
C ARG A 303 -3.05 7.74 -30.42
N PRO A 304 -3.06 8.97 -29.88
CA PRO A 304 -2.67 9.25 -28.49
C PRO A 304 -3.40 8.42 -27.43
N LEU A 305 -4.69 8.12 -27.63
CA LEU A 305 -5.49 7.28 -26.72
C LEU A 305 -5.21 5.77 -26.85
N LEU A 306 -4.81 5.30 -28.04
CA LEU A 306 -4.60 3.88 -28.33
C LEU A 306 -3.16 3.45 -28.05
N ASP A 307 -2.19 4.31 -28.35
CA ASP A 307 -0.77 4.02 -28.16
C ASP A 307 -0.26 4.30 -26.74
N SER A 308 -1.12 4.84 -25.85
CA SER A 308 -0.78 5.14 -24.45
C SER A 308 -1.45 4.21 -23.43
N THR A 309 -2.06 3.09 -23.87
CA THR A 309 -2.75 2.18 -22.94
C THR A 309 -1.74 1.29 -22.22
N GLN A 310 -1.54 1.55 -20.93
CA GLN A 310 -0.66 0.76 -20.10
C GLN A 310 -1.41 0.28 -18.87
N PHE A 311 -1.07 -0.91 -18.40
CA PHE A 311 -1.56 -1.41 -17.13
C PHE A 311 -0.54 -2.38 -16.55
N PHE A 312 -0.61 -2.60 -15.25
CA PHE A 312 0.10 -3.70 -14.61
C PHE A 312 -0.85 -4.54 -13.79
N TYR A 313 -0.47 -5.79 -13.55
CA TYR A 313 -1.13 -6.62 -12.57
C TYR A 313 -0.13 -7.31 -11.66
N VAL A 314 -0.53 -7.47 -10.40
CA VAL A 314 0.23 -8.19 -9.38
C VAL A 314 -0.66 -9.21 -8.71
N GLU A 315 -0.07 -10.31 -8.28
CA GLU A 315 -0.80 -11.42 -7.67
C GLU A 315 0.01 -12.06 -6.53
N ASN A 316 -0.72 -12.40 -5.47
CA ASN A 316 -0.25 -13.19 -4.33
C ASN A 316 -1.23 -14.34 -4.05
N ALA A 317 -1.15 -14.98 -2.89
CA ALA A 317 -2.04 -16.09 -2.54
C ALA A 317 -3.53 -15.70 -2.43
N GLU A 318 -3.85 -14.46 -2.07
CA GLU A 318 -5.21 -14.01 -1.71
C GLU A 318 -5.89 -13.22 -2.84
N HIS A 319 -5.14 -12.35 -3.52
CA HIS A 319 -5.71 -11.37 -4.44
C HIS A 319 -4.88 -11.12 -5.70
N VAL A 320 -5.57 -10.54 -6.68
CA VAL A 320 -5.02 -9.94 -7.89
C VAL A 320 -5.37 -8.47 -7.88
N VAL A 321 -4.36 -7.61 -8.08
CA VAL A 321 -4.57 -6.17 -8.27
C VAL A 321 -4.26 -5.83 -9.72
N VAL A 322 -5.16 -5.13 -10.39
CA VAL A 322 -4.98 -4.65 -11.77
C VAL A 322 -5.09 -3.13 -11.77
N SER A 323 -4.00 -2.45 -12.15
CA SER A 323 -3.96 -0.98 -12.18
C SER A 323 -3.79 -0.47 -13.60
N TRP A 324 -4.71 0.39 -14.03
CA TRP A 324 -4.74 0.98 -15.36
C TRP A 324 -4.19 2.40 -15.35
N ARG A 325 -3.29 2.69 -16.30
CA ARG A 325 -2.73 4.03 -16.51
C ARG A 325 -3.66 4.88 -17.37
N GLY A 326 -3.71 6.18 -17.08
CA GLY A 326 -4.32 7.18 -17.97
C GLY A 326 -3.32 7.93 -18.86
N THR A 327 -3.81 8.79 -19.74
CA THR A 327 -2.94 9.66 -20.57
C THR A 327 -2.30 10.76 -19.72
N GLN A 328 -1.02 11.10 -19.97
CA GLN A 328 -0.31 12.19 -19.27
C GLN A 328 -0.71 13.59 -19.79
N GLU A 329 -1.17 13.70 -21.03
CA GLU A 329 -1.59 14.96 -21.65
C GLU A 329 -3.13 15.08 -21.64
N VAL A 330 -3.62 15.88 -20.69
CA VAL A 330 -5.05 16.14 -20.44
C VAL A 330 -5.75 17.00 -21.52
N PRO A 331 -5.11 17.89 -22.31
CA PRO A 331 -5.85 18.73 -23.26
C PRO A 331 -6.35 18.00 -24.51
N ASP A 332 -5.56 17.09 -25.10
CA ASP A 332 -5.79 16.63 -26.48
C ASP A 332 -6.98 15.66 -26.63
N TRP A 333 -7.28 14.86 -25.59
CA TRP A 333 -8.39 13.90 -25.65
C TRP A 333 -9.77 14.57 -25.60
N LEU A 334 -9.87 15.82 -25.11
CA LEU A 334 -11.14 16.55 -25.00
C LEU A 334 -11.67 17.04 -26.35
N THR A 335 -10.78 17.16 -27.34
CA THR A 335 -11.05 17.75 -28.66
C THR A 335 -11.18 16.73 -29.79
N ASP A 336 -10.84 15.47 -29.55
CA ASP A 336 -10.86 14.42 -30.57
C ASP A 336 -12.27 13.87 -30.83
N ALA A 337 -12.55 13.54 -32.09
CA ALA A 337 -13.81 12.95 -32.58
C ALA A 337 -14.15 11.53 -32.02
N SER A 338 -13.57 11.16 -30.88
CA SER A 338 -13.63 9.85 -30.22
C SER A 338 -14.79 9.67 -29.22
N PHE A 339 -15.61 10.72 -29.01
CA PHE A 339 -16.75 10.76 -28.09
C PHE A 339 -17.99 9.96 -28.51
N SER A 340 -17.99 9.41 -29.73
CA SER A 340 -19.14 8.69 -30.26
C SER A 340 -19.45 7.45 -29.40
N PRO A 341 -20.65 7.36 -28.79
CA PRO A 341 -21.03 6.21 -27.99
C PRO A 341 -21.15 4.98 -28.90
N GLN A 342 -20.55 3.86 -28.52
CA GLN A 342 -20.66 2.58 -29.23
C GLN A 342 -21.49 1.58 -28.41
N PRO A 343 -22.23 0.66 -29.05
CA PRO A 343 -22.91 -0.42 -28.34
C PRO A 343 -21.94 -1.20 -27.46
N CYS A 344 -22.33 -1.47 -26.21
CA CYS A 344 -21.55 -2.29 -25.31
C CYS A 344 -21.39 -3.71 -25.87
N PRO A 345 -20.19 -4.30 -25.81
CA PRO A 345 -20.03 -5.73 -26.04
C PRO A 345 -20.92 -6.55 -25.10
N PRO A 346 -21.58 -7.63 -25.56
CA PRO A 346 -22.47 -8.45 -24.73
C PRO A 346 -21.80 -9.05 -23.49
N GLU A 347 -20.49 -9.30 -23.60
CA GLU A 347 -19.61 -9.75 -22.52
C GLU A 347 -19.51 -8.76 -21.36
N MET A 348 -19.58 -7.44 -21.62
CA MET A 348 -19.59 -6.40 -20.60
C MET A 348 -21.02 -6.14 -20.12
N VAL A 349 -21.91 -5.74 -21.03
CA VAL A 349 -23.29 -5.39 -20.71
C VAL A 349 -24.20 -5.76 -21.88
N LYS A 350 -25.36 -6.37 -21.59
CA LYS A 350 -26.31 -6.83 -22.62
C LYS A 350 -27.03 -5.69 -23.37
N ALA A 351 -27.07 -4.48 -22.80
CA ALA A 351 -27.70 -3.30 -23.39
C ALA A 351 -27.03 -2.01 -22.88
N GLY A 352 -27.21 -0.93 -23.63
CA GLY A 352 -26.55 0.36 -23.43
C GLY A 352 -25.28 0.53 -24.26
N ARG A 353 -24.65 1.70 -24.08
CA ARG A 353 -23.48 2.16 -24.83
C ARG A 353 -22.31 2.56 -23.93
N ILE A 354 -21.11 2.49 -24.49
CA ILE A 354 -19.83 2.87 -23.91
C ILE A 354 -19.14 3.90 -24.80
N HIS A 355 -18.33 4.77 -24.22
CA HIS A 355 -17.47 5.69 -24.96
C HIS A 355 -16.55 4.97 -25.96
N GLY A 356 -16.68 5.28 -27.25
CA GLY A 356 -15.98 4.57 -28.32
C GLY A 356 -14.46 4.60 -28.20
N GLY A 357 -13.89 5.73 -27.76
CA GLY A 357 -12.45 5.83 -27.50
C GLY A 357 -11.95 4.84 -26.43
N PHE A 358 -12.71 4.68 -25.34
CA PHE A 358 -12.32 3.80 -24.23
C PHE A 358 -12.48 2.33 -24.64
N LEU A 359 -13.55 2.01 -25.36
CA LEU A 359 -13.78 0.66 -25.89
C LEU A 359 -12.67 0.25 -26.87
N ASN A 360 -12.25 1.14 -27.77
CA ASN A 360 -11.20 0.83 -28.73
C ASN A 360 -9.83 0.65 -28.04
N ALA A 361 -9.50 1.49 -27.06
CA ALA A 361 -8.28 1.33 -26.26
C ALA A 361 -8.25 0.00 -25.51
N TYR A 362 -9.36 -0.36 -24.89
CA TYR A 362 -9.51 -1.63 -24.20
C TYR A 362 -9.40 -2.84 -25.14
N ARG A 363 -10.06 -2.80 -26.32
CA ARG A 363 -9.96 -3.86 -27.33
C ARG A 363 -8.53 -4.05 -27.83
N LEU A 364 -7.80 -2.95 -28.07
CA LEU A 364 -6.40 -3.02 -28.48
C LEU A 364 -5.52 -3.66 -27.41
N ALA A 365 -5.74 -3.31 -26.12
CA ALA A 365 -5.04 -3.95 -25.02
C ALA A 365 -5.34 -5.46 -24.96
N LYS A 366 -6.59 -5.88 -25.17
CA LYS A 366 -6.95 -7.31 -25.24
C LYS A 366 -6.30 -8.02 -26.42
N GLU A 367 -6.26 -7.40 -27.59
CA GLU A 367 -5.63 -7.96 -28.78
C GLU A 367 -4.12 -8.18 -28.56
N ARG A 368 -3.44 -7.20 -27.97
CA ARG A 368 -1.99 -7.27 -27.72
C ARG A 368 -1.62 -8.17 -26.54
N PHE A 369 -2.47 -8.27 -25.52
CA PHE A 369 -2.14 -8.93 -24.25
C PHE A 369 -3.09 -10.08 -23.88
N GLY A 370 -3.77 -10.69 -24.85
CA GLY A 370 -4.81 -11.70 -24.60
C GLY A 370 -4.38 -12.85 -23.66
N GLU A 371 -3.16 -13.36 -23.78
CA GLU A 371 -2.61 -14.38 -22.88
C GLU A 371 -2.55 -13.92 -21.41
N LYS A 372 -2.27 -12.63 -21.19
CA LYS A 372 -2.13 -12.04 -19.85
C LYS A 372 -3.51 -11.83 -19.22
N PHE A 373 -4.51 -11.45 -20.01
CA PHE A 373 -5.91 -11.45 -19.57
C PHE A 373 -6.41 -12.85 -19.20
N ASN A 374 -6.08 -13.87 -19.99
CA ASN A 374 -6.40 -15.26 -19.68
C ASN A 374 -5.73 -15.70 -18.37
N ARG A 375 -4.45 -15.36 -18.17
CA ARG A 375 -3.74 -15.66 -16.92
C ARG A 375 -4.38 -15.00 -15.70
N ILE A 376 -4.81 -13.73 -15.82
CA ILE A 376 -5.55 -13.08 -14.73
C ILE A 376 -6.83 -13.85 -14.45
N LYS A 377 -7.59 -14.22 -15.48
CA LYS A 377 -8.82 -15.02 -15.31
C LYS A 377 -8.54 -16.36 -14.64
N ASP A 378 -7.47 -17.07 -15.00
CA ASP A 378 -7.07 -18.32 -14.36
C ASP A 378 -6.80 -18.16 -12.86
N PHE A 379 -6.29 -16.99 -12.43
CA PHE A 379 -6.11 -16.68 -11.01
C PHE A 379 -7.45 -16.47 -10.30
N LEU A 380 -8.41 -15.82 -10.95
CA LEU A 380 -9.75 -15.57 -10.41
C LEU A 380 -10.58 -16.85 -10.34
N ASP A 381 -10.46 -17.73 -11.34
CA ASP A 381 -11.10 -19.05 -11.35
C ASP A 381 -10.59 -19.95 -10.21
N ARG A 382 -9.40 -19.65 -9.65
CA ARG A 382 -8.86 -20.29 -8.43
C ARG A 382 -9.33 -19.65 -7.13
N GLY A 383 -10.26 -18.70 -7.19
CA GLY A 383 -10.90 -18.07 -6.03
C GLY A 383 -10.24 -16.79 -5.50
N LYS A 384 -9.24 -16.23 -6.22
CA LYS A 384 -8.57 -14.99 -5.80
C LYS A 384 -9.46 -13.78 -6.00
N LYS A 385 -9.35 -12.82 -5.08
CA LYS A 385 -10.12 -11.57 -5.12
C LYS A 385 -9.56 -10.59 -6.14
N LEU A 386 -10.43 -9.91 -6.88
CA LEU A 386 -10.03 -8.95 -7.90
C LEU A 386 -10.21 -7.51 -7.40
N PHE A 387 -9.09 -6.81 -7.27
CA PHE A 387 -9.06 -5.37 -7.06
C PHE A 387 -8.63 -4.65 -8.32
N ILE A 388 -9.36 -3.62 -8.70
CA ILE A 388 -9.07 -2.81 -9.88
C ILE A 388 -8.90 -1.36 -9.45
N CYS A 389 -7.92 -0.68 -10.01
CA CYS A 389 -7.76 0.75 -9.81
C CYS A 389 -7.31 1.49 -11.06
N GLY A 390 -7.52 2.80 -11.06
CA GLY A 390 -7.07 3.65 -12.14
C GLY A 390 -7.34 5.12 -11.86
N HIS A 391 -6.42 5.95 -12.32
CA HIS A 391 -6.52 7.40 -12.25
C HIS A 391 -6.82 7.98 -13.64
N SER A 392 -7.57 9.07 -13.72
CA SER A 392 -7.92 9.73 -14.98
C SER A 392 -8.61 8.77 -15.96
N LEU A 393 -8.18 8.77 -17.23
CA LEU A 393 -8.54 7.80 -18.26
C LEU A 393 -8.34 6.34 -17.80
N GLY A 394 -7.33 6.06 -16.98
CA GLY A 394 -7.09 4.73 -16.41
C GLY A 394 -8.27 4.25 -15.56
N GLY A 395 -8.98 5.16 -14.89
CA GLY A 395 -10.22 4.82 -14.19
C GLY A 395 -11.32 4.32 -15.13
N ALA A 396 -11.46 4.94 -16.31
CA ALA A 396 -12.45 4.53 -17.30
C ALA A 396 -12.13 3.17 -17.93
N LEU A 397 -10.84 2.91 -18.19
CA LEU A 397 -10.37 1.59 -18.63
C LEU A 397 -10.54 0.54 -17.53
N GLY A 398 -10.26 0.89 -16.27
CA GLY A 398 -10.51 0.05 -15.11
C GLY A 398 -11.99 -0.33 -14.96
N LEU A 399 -12.91 0.62 -15.14
CA LEU A 399 -14.35 0.34 -15.14
C LEU A 399 -14.79 -0.51 -16.34
N THR A 400 -14.17 -0.31 -17.50
CA THR A 400 -14.40 -1.14 -18.70
C THR A 400 -13.97 -2.59 -18.44
N TYR A 401 -12.81 -2.79 -17.82
CA TYR A 401 -12.31 -4.09 -17.40
C TYR A 401 -13.20 -4.73 -16.32
N ALA A 402 -13.63 -3.95 -15.32
CA ALA A 402 -14.53 -4.41 -14.28
C ALA A 402 -15.88 -4.88 -14.83
N ALA A 403 -16.39 -4.23 -15.88
CA ALA A 403 -17.62 -4.63 -16.55
C ALA A 403 -17.51 -6.01 -17.22
N GLU A 404 -16.36 -6.33 -17.83
CA GLU A 404 -16.08 -7.67 -18.37
C GLU A 404 -15.92 -8.70 -17.23
N MET A 405 -15.26 -8.31 -16.14
CA MET A 405 -14.96 -9.19 -15.01
C MET A 405 -16.07 -9.25 -13.94
N LYS A 406 -17.25 -8.67 -14.19
CA LYS A 406 -18.34 -8.54 -13.20
C LYS A 406 -18.81 -9.86 -12.57
N GLY A 407 -18.59 -11.00 -13.24
CA GLY A 407 -18.89 -12.32 -12.71
C GLY A 407 -18.03 -12.73 -11.52
N PHE A 408 -16.89 -12.06 -11.31
CA PHE A 408 -16.00 -12.23 -10.16
C PHE A 408 -16.20 -11.17 -9.06
N GLU A 409 -17.25 -10.33 -9.19
CA GLU A 409 -17.60 -9.26 -8.23
C GLU A 409 -16.41 -8.36 -7.85
N PRO A 410 -15.73 -7.71 -8.84
CA PRO A 410 -14.52 -6.95 -8.56
C PRO A 410 -14.78 -5.71 -7.69
N THR A 411 -13.77 -5.37 -6.89
CA THR A 411 -13.72 -4.13 -6.13
C THR A 411 -12.89 -3.09 -6.89
N LEU A 412 -13.54 -2.01 -7.33
CA LEU A 412 -12.97 -0.95 -8.16
C LEU A 412 -12.84 0.37 -7.39
N TYR A 413 -11.65 0.96 -7.43
CA TYR A 413 -11.37 2.29 -6.87
C TYR A 413 -10.78 3.18 -7.96
N THR A 414 -11.47 4.28 -8.28
CA THR A 414 -11.01 5.23 -9.32
C THR A 414 -10.79 6.62 -8.76
N TYR A 415 -9.95 7.40 -9.44
CA TYR A 415 -9.53 8.74 -9.02
C TYR A 415 -9.58 9.68 -10.22
N GLY A 416 -10.35 10.77 -10.14
CA GLY A 416 -10.48 11.72 -11.26
C GLY A 416 -11.12 11.13 -12.52
N MET A 417 -11.92 10.07 -12.40
CA MET A 417 -12.44 9.32 -13.55
C MET A 417 -13.53 10.08 -14.34
N PRO A 418 -13.46 10.15 -15.69
CA PRO A 418 -14.55 10.66 -16.53
C PRO A 418 -15.74 9.70 -16.62
N ARG A 419 -16.88 10.13 -17.19
CA ARG A 419 -18.02 9.21 -17.44
C ARG A 419 -17.68 8.26 -18.59
N THR A 420 -18.04 6.98 -18.43
CA THR A 420 -17.63 5.89 -19.36
C THR A 420 -18.82 5.25 -20.08
N PHE A 421 -19.91 5.01 -19.35
CA PHE A 421 -21.07 4.26 -19.81
C PHE A 421 -22.32 5.14 -19.81
N THR A 422 -23.27 4.78 -20.66
CA THR A 422 -24.62 5.37 -20.65
C THR A 422 -25.46 4.84 -19.50
N ALA A 423 -26.53 5.56 -19.15
CA ALA A 423 -27.44 5.22 -18.05
C ALA A 423 -27.91 3.76 -18.06
N ASP A 424 -28.32 3.24 -19.23
CA ASP A 424 -28.80 1.87 -19.39
C ASP A 424 -27.70 0.84 -19.07
N ALA A 425 -26.46 1.13 -19.50
CA ALA A 425 -25.31 0.29 -19.19
C ALA A 425 -24.93 0.35 -17.70
N VAL A 426 -24.91 1.55 -17.11
CA VAL A 426 -24.61 1.77 -15.68
C VAL A 426 -25.56 1.00 -14.78
N GLY A 427 -26.87 0.98 -15.09
CA GLY A 427 -27.87 0.24 -14.33
C GLY A 427 -27.67 -1.29 -14.28
N ARG A 428 -26.83 -1.84 -15.17
CA ARG A 428 -26.54 -3.28 -15.29
C ARG A 428 -25.19 -3.71 -14.72
N LEU A 429 -24.45 -2.78 -14.09
CA LEU A 429 -23.13 -3.02 -13.49
C LEU A 429 -23.17 -3.12 -11.96
N TYR A 430 -24.33 -3.39 -11.37
CA TYR A 430 -24.54 -3.43 -9.91
C TYR A 430 -23.67 -4.46 -9.16
N GLN A 431 -23.11 -5.47 -9.84
CA GLN A 431 -22.17 -6.43 -9.26
C GLN A 431 -20.78 -5.84 -9.00
N VAL A 432 -20.44 -4.72 -9.65
CA VAL A 432 -19.15 -4.07 -9.48
C VAL A 432 -19.23 -3.13 -8.29
N THR A 433 -18.53 -3.46 -7.20
CA THR A 433 -18.36 -2.54 -6.09
C THR A 433 -17.42 -1.42 -6.53
N HIS A 434 -17.92 -0.21 -6.70
CA HIS A 434 -17.12 0.91 -7.23
C HIS A 434 -17.18 2.15 -6.34
N TYR A 435 -16.01 2.60 -5.91
CA TYR A 435 -15.81 3.89 -5.23
C TYR A 435 -15.02 4.85 -6.13
N ARG A 436 -15.64 5.99 -6.46
CA ARG A 436 -15.05 6.99 -7.35
C ARG A 436 -14.63 8.23 -6.56
N HIS A 437 -13.33 8.49 -6.50
CA HIS A 437 -12.75 9.63 -5.81
C HIS A 437 -12.75 10.85 -6.74
N VAL A 438 -13.32 11.95 -6.26
CA VAL A 438 -13.50 13.19 -6.99
C VAL A 438 -12.93 14.32 -6.14
N ASN A 439 -11.91 15.00 -6.65
CA ASN A 439 -11.45 16.26 -6.08
C ASN A 439 -12.32 17.39 -6.65
N ASP A 440 -12.88 18.24 -5.80
CA ASP A 440 -13.79 19.32 -6.20
C ASP A 440 -13.19 20.30 -7.22
N SER A 441 -11.87 20.42 -7.19
CA SER A 441 -11.11 21.28 -8.08
C SER A 441 -10.79 20.60 -9.42
N ASP A 442 -11.20 19.34 -9.63
CA ASP A 442 -10.83 18.53 -10.81
C ASP A 442 -11.93 18.53 -11.89
N THR A 443 -11.64 19.21 -13.01
CA THR A 443 -12.56 19.34 -14.15
C THR A 443 -12.82 18.03 -14.90
N ILE A 444 -11.91 17.05 -14.83
CA ILE A 444 -11.96 15.83 -15.66
C ILE A 444 -13.12 14.93 -15.30
N THR A 445 -13.48 14.92 -14.03
CA THR A 445 -14.63 14.17 -13.52
C THR A 445 -15.94 14.64 -14.14
N SER A 446 -16.00 15.82 -14.76
CA SER A 446 -17.25 16.39 -15.30
C SER A 446 -17.45 16.13 -16.80
N VAL A 447 -16.56 15.37 -17.43
CA VAL A 447 -16.56 15.08 -18.88
C VAL A 447 -16.82 13.57 -19.13
N PRO A 448 -17.50 13.17 -20.22
CA PRO A 448 -18.33 13.97 -21.13
C PRO A 448 -19.46 14.68 -20.40
N PHE A 449 -19.80 15.91 -20.80
CA PHE A 449 -20.93 16.67 -20.24
C PHE A 449 -22.23 15.85 -20.30
N ASP A 450 -23.22 16.20 -19.47
CA ASP A 450 -24.56 15.60 -19.49
C ASP A 450 -25.32 16.01 -20.76
N ALA A 451 -24.84 15.54 -21.90
CA ALA A 451 -25.28 15.89 -23.22
C ALA A 451 -26.12 14.74 -23.77
N ASN A 452 -27.32 15.06 -24.22
CA ASN A 452 -28.19 14.13 -24.93
C ASN A 452 -27.53 13.70 -26.25
N LEU A 453 -27.45 12.39 -26.50
CA LEU A 453 -26.76 11.79 -27.65
C LEU A 453 -27.72 11.37 -28.78
N ASP A 454 -29.05 11.49 -28.60
CA ASP A 454 -30.04 11.19 -29.64
C ASP A 454 -30.22 12.39 -30.57
N ASN A 455 -29.20 12.65 -31.39
CA ASN A 455 -29.26 13.67 -32.43
C ASN A 455 -29.19 13.04 -33.83
N TRP A 456 -30.17 13.36 -34.67
CA TRP A 456 -30.30 12.86 -36.06
C TRP A 456 -29.05 13.14 -36.94
N LEU A 457 -28.22 14.10 -36.52
CA LEU A 457 -26.96 14.51 -37.16
C LEU A 457 -25.84 13.46 -37.05
N TYR A 458 -25.81 12.61 -36.01
CA TYR A 458 -24.78 11.58 -35.84
C TYR A 458 -24.83 10.50 -36.94
N GLY A 459 -26.01 10.23 -37.50
CA GLY A 459 -26.22 9.20 -38.51
C GLY A 459 -26.08 9.67 -39.97
N LYS A 460 -26.18 10.97 -40.25
CA LYS A 460 -26.42 11.44 -41.64
C LYS A 460 -25.16 11.79 -42.44
N PHE A 461 -24.01 12.07 -41.80
CA PHE A 461 -22.83 12.65 -42.48
C PHE A 461 -21.48 11.99 -42.17
N GLY A 462 -21.45 10.77 -41.62
CA GLY A 462 -20.18 10.08 -41.31
C GLY A 462 -19.31 10.89 -40.31
N PRO A 463 -17.98 10.96 -40.48
CA PRO A 463 -17.07 11.65 -39.54
C PRO A 463 -17.43 13.12 -39.28
N LEU A 464 -17.98 13.83 -40.28
CA LEU A 464 -18.44 15.22 -40.17
C LEU A 464 -19.74 15.37 -39.34
N GLY A 465 -20.56 14.32 -39.24
CA GLY A 465 -21.76 14.30 -38.39
C GLY A 465 -21.44 14.27 -36.89
N THR A 466 -20.32 13.65 -36.52
CA THR A 466 -19.82 13.56 -35.13
C THR A 466 -19.39 14.91 -34.57
N THR A 467 -18.71 15.73 -35.37
CA THR A 467 -18.26 17.08 -34.97
C THR A 467 -19.44 18.05 -34.93
N LEU A 468 -20.30 18.04 -35.95
CA LEU A 468 -21.49 18.89 -36.00
C LEU A 468 -22.53 18.54 -34.92
N GLY A 469 -22.72 17.26 -34.59
CA GLY A 469 -23.62 16.81 -33.51
C GLY A 469 -23.20 17.35 -32.14
N PHE A 470 -21.91 17.27 -31.80
CA PHE A 470 -21.35 17.78 -30.55
C PHE A 470 -21.50 19.30 -30.41
N PHE A 471 -21.19 20.08 -31.46
CA PHE A 471 -21.35 21.53 -31.44
C PHE A 471 -22.83 21.96 -31.40
N TRP A 472 -23.75 21.19 -31.96
CA TRP A 472 -25.19 21.47 -31.88
C TRP A 472 -25.76 21.18 -30.49
N THR A 473 -25.34 20.09 -29.83
CA THR A 473 -25.73 19.81 -28.43
C THR A 473 -25.22 20.89 -27.47
N LEU A 474 -23.99 21.40 -27.68
CA LEU A 474 -23.44 22.51 -26.89
C LEU A 474 -24.15 23.86 -27.13
N ALA A 475 -24.53 24.17 -28.37
CA ALA A 475 -25.08 25.49 -28.72
C ALA A 475 -26.61 25.60 -28.56
N ALA A 476 -27.36 24.51 -28.77
CA ALA A 476 -28.82 24.54 -28.84
C ALA A 476 -29.52 23.81 -27.68
N GLU A 477 -28.93 22.74 -27.13
CA GLU A 477 -29.59 21.93 -26.09
C GLU A 477 -29.16 22.28 -24.66
N LEU A 478 -27.96 22.83 -24.45
CA LEU A 478 -27.50 23.30 -23.14
C LEU A 478 -28.47 24.31 -22.45
N PRO A 479 -29.08 25.28 -23.17
CA PRO A 479 -30.11 26.16 -22.61
C PRO A 479 -31.44 25.44 -22.32
N ALA A 480 -31.78 24.39 -23.06
CA ALA A 480 -33.00 23.59 -22.88
C ALA A 480 -32.86 22.56 -21.74
N GLN A 481 -31.67 22.03 -21.52
CA GLN A 481 -31.32 21.17 -20.39
C GLN A 481 -31.36 21.92 -19.05
N MET A 482 -30.94 23.19 -19.05
CA MET A 482 -31.14 24.11 -17.92
C MET A 482 -32.63 24.36 -17.59
N ALA A 483 -33.54 23.98 -18.48
CA ALA A 483 -34.99 24.10 -18.33
C ALA A 483 -35.73 22.76 -18.09
N GLY A 484 -35.02 21.63 -17.93
CA GLY A 484 -35.58 20.39 -17.39
C GLY A 484 -36.31 19.43 -18.34
N ALA A 485 -36.09 19.51 -19.67
CA ALA A 485 -36.63 18.54 -20.63
C ALA A 485 -35.58 17.48 -21.01
N TYR A 486 -35.78 16.22 -20.60
CA TYR A 486 -34.86 15.10 -20.91
C TYR A 486 -35.46 14.14 -21.94
N VAL A 487 -34.76 13.88 -23.06
CA VAL A 487 -35.08 12.84 -24.07
C VAL A 487 -33.76 12.28 -24.65
N GLY A 488 -33.39 11.01 -24.41
CA GLY A 488 -32.27 10.29 -25.06
C GLY A 488 -31.32 9.48 -24.11
N GLU A 489 -30.28 8.81 -24.63
CA GLU A 489 -29.28 8.07 -23.81
C GLU A 489 -28.11 8.96 -23.33
N HIS A 490 -28.01 9.19 -22.02
CA HIS A 490 -26.99 10.05 -21.38
C HIS A 490 -25.83 9.25 -20.76
N TYR A 491 -24.61 9.81 -20.75
CA TYR A 491 -23.49 9.27 -19.98
C TYR A 491 -23.70 9.47 -18.48
N TRP A 492 -23.48 8.42 -17.69
CA TRP A 492 -23.60 8.43 -16.23
C TRP A 492 -22.29 8.02 -15.57
N HIS A 493 -22.05 8.53 -14.35
CA HIS A 493 -21.04 7.95 -13.49
C HIS A 493 -21.56 6.65 -12.90
N HIS A 494 -20.73 5.61 -12.96
CA HIS A 494 -20.92 4.41 -12.16
C HIS A 494 -20.19 4.58 -10.81
N GLY A 495 -20.73 4.00 -9.74
CA GLY A 495 -20.08 3.92 -8.43
C GLY A 495 -20.45 5.03 -7.44
N LYS A 496 -20.21 4.74 -6.17
CA LYS A 496 -20.46 5.63 -5.02
C LYS A 496 -19.40 6.74 -4.99
N PRO A 497 -19.79 8.04 -4.92
CA PRO A 497 -18.82 9.13 -4.88
C PRO A 497 -18.07 9.16 -3.56
N VAL A 498 -16.79 9.50 -3.62
CA VAL A 498 -15.94 9.91 -2.50
C VAL A 498 -15.39 11.29 -2.88
N VAL A 499 -15.79 12.32 -2.16
CA VAL A 499 -15.59 13.71 -2.59
C VAL A 499 -14.62 14.41 -1.66
N PHE A 500 -13.57 15.00 -2.24
CA PHE A 500 -12.68 15.91 -1.52
C PHE A 500 -13.18 17.33 -1.78
N PHE A 501 -13.85 17.91 -0.80
CA PHE A 501 -14.62 19.13 -0.96
C PHE A 501 -14.12 20.25 -0.06
N ARG A 502 -13.71 21.35 -0.66
CA ARG A 502 -13.37 22.61 -0.03
C ARG A 502 -14.63 23.38 0.26
N THR A 503 -15.04 23.32 1.51
CA THR A 503 -16.18 24.09 1.99
C THR A 503 -15.73 25.47 2.45
N THR A 504 -16.58 26.46 2.17
CA THR A 504 -16.49 27.81 2.71
C THR A 504 -17.76 28.14 3.47
N GLN A 505 -17.71 29.22 4.24
CA GLN A 505 -18.90 29.79 4.84
C GLN A 505 -19.07 31.20 4.29
N THR A 506 -20.26 31.56 3.80
CA THR A 506 -20.56 32.93 3.42
C THR A 506 -21.30 33.65 4.55
N GLY A 507 -20.91 34.91 4.80
CA GLY A 507 -21.69 35.85 5.56
C GLY A 507 -22.50 36.71 4.61
N SER A 508 -23.71 37.10 5.01
CA SER A 508 -24.50 38.06 4.26
C SER A 508 -25.06 39.14 5.16
N TYR A 509 -25.09 40.36 4.66
CA TYR A 509 -25.77 41.49 5.31
C TYR A 509 -26.55 42.28 4.27
N GLU A 510 -27.58 42.97 4.73
CA GLU A 510 -28.39 43.83 3.89
C GLU A 510 -27.89 45.27 4.01
N GLU A 511 -27.60 45.89 2.87
CA GLU A 511 -27.28 47.30 2.77
C GLU A 511 -28.41 48.01 2.04
N CYS A 512 -29.09 48.94 2.73
CA CYS A 512 -30.20 49.70 2.18
C CYS A 512 -29.76 51.14 1.89
N LYS A 513 -29.96 51.60 0.65
CA LYS A 513 -29.66 53.01 0.28
C LYS A 513 -30.50 54.02 1.07
N VAL A 514 -31.71 53.64 1.47
CA VAL A 514 -32.59 54.43 2.32
C VAL A 514 -32.95 53.60 3.56
N MET A 515 -32.75 54.17 4.76
CA MET A 515 -33.11 53.50 6.01
C MET A 515 -34.60 53.11 6.00
N MET A 516 -34.90 51.88 6.40
CA MET A 516 -36.26 51.34 6.51
C MET A 516 -37.05 51.21 5.19
N ASN A 517 -36.39 51.26 4.03
CA ASN A 517 -37.04 50.97 2.74
C ASN A 517 -36.54 49.66 2.11
N PRO A 518 -37.30 48.55 2.24
CA PRO A 518 -36.91 47.23 1.74
C PRO A 518 -36.71 47.18 0.20
N THR A 519 -37.31 48.10 -0.56
CA THR A 519 -37.14 48.15 -2.03
C THR A 519 -35.80 48.73 -2.48
N THR A 520 -35.02 49.29 -1.54
CA THR A 520 -33.68 49.86 -1.80
C THR A 520 -32.54 49.04 -1.20
N CYS A 521 -32.86 47.89 -0.60
CA CYS A 521 -31.90 47.01 0.04
C CYS A 521 -31.27 46.06 -0.98
N ARG A 522 -29.94 45.92 -0.91
CA ARG A 522 -29.18 44.91 -1.63
C ARG A 522 -28.51 43.99 -0.62
N ARG A 523 -28.63 42.69 -0.83
CA ARG A 523 -27.90 41.69 -0.05
C ARG A 523 -26.47 41.60 -0.59
N LEU A 524 -25.49 41.87 0.27
CA LEU A 524 -24.08 41.69 -0.03
C LEU A 524 -23.60 40.42 0.69
N SER A 525 -22.82 39.60 -0.04
CA SER A 525 -22.25 38.36 0.46
C SER A 525 -20.73 38.44 0.47
N TYR A 526 -20.11 37.94 1.53
CA TYR A 526 -18.66 37.84 1.65
C TYR A 526 -18.25 36.46 2.15
N SER A 527 -17.10 35.96 1.71
CA SER A 527 -16.55 34.68 2.17
C SER A 527 -15.86 34.88 3.52
N GLN A 528 -16.16 34.00 4.47
CA GLN A 528 -15.50 33.99 5.77
C GLN A 528 -14.04 33.50 5.65
N GLN A 529 -13.23 33.82 6.67
CA GLN A 529 -11.77 33.63 6.63
C GLN A 529 -11.37 32.15 6.58
N TYR A 530 -11.94 31.32 7.46
CA TYR A 530 -11.58 29.91 7.56
C TYR A 530 -12.33 29.10 6.50
N LYS A 531 -11.55 28.34 5.72
CA LYS A 531 -11.99 27.40 4.70
C LYS A 531 -11.37 26.05 5.02
N VAL A 532 -12.10 24.97 4.82
CA VAL A 532 -11.60 23.61 5.12
C VAL A 532 -11.89 22.67 3.96
N LYS A 533 -10.94 21.79 3.66
CA LYS A 533 -11.11 20.69 2.71
C LYS A 533 -11.52 19.45 3.49
N LEU A 534 -12.67 18.88 3.15
CA LEU A 534 -13.28 17.74 3.82
C LEU A 534 -13.25 16.51 2.92
N PHE A 535 -13.16 15.35 3.56
CA PHE A 535 -13.22 14.04 2.97
C PHE A 535 -14.64 13.51 3.19
N LEU A 536 -15.42 13.40 2.13
CA LEU A 536 -16.85 13.11 2.21
C LEU A 536 -17.13 11.77 1.52
N VAL A 537 -17.72 10.85 2.27
CA VAL A 537 -18.16 9.54 1.75
C VAL A 537 -19.67 9.41 2.00
N PRO A 538 -20.53 9.90 1.10
CA PRO A 538 -21.97 9.92 1.30
C PRO A 538 -22.57 8.54 1.56
N SER A 539 -21.95 7.48 1.02
CA SER A 539 -22.44 6.12 1.22
C SER A 539 -22.40 5.65 2.67
N LEU A 540 -21.58 6.27 3.54
CA LEU A 540 -21.59 5.98 4.98
C LEU A 540 -22.94 6.32 5.63
N GLY A 541 -23.70 7.27 5.05
CA GLY A 541 -25.07 7.56 5.46
C GLY A 541 -26.11 6.60 4.87
N GLU A 542 -25.75 5.77 3.87
CA GLU A 542 -26.70 4.92 3.14
C GLU A 542 -26.61 3.42 3.51
N THR A 543 -25.44 2.92 3.91
CA THR A 543 -25.19 1.48 4.15
C THR A 543 -25.30 1.14 5.63
N GLU A 544 -26.09 0.15 6.02
CA GLU A 544 -26.14 -0.35 7.41
C GLU A 544 -24.77 -0.92 7.80
N ASN A 545 -23.96 -0.13 8.51
CA ASN A 545 -22.71 -0.60 9.10
C ASN A 545 -22.99 -0.96 10.56
N GLU A 546 -22.84 -2.22 10.94
CA GLU A 546 -23.08 -2.68 12.33
C GLU A 546 -22.24 -1.93 13.36
N GLU A 547 -21.04 -1.48 13.01
CA GLU A 547 -20.11 -0.79 13.92
C GLU A 547 -20.37 0.72 14.00
N ALA A 548 -20.98 1.30 12.96
CA ALA A 548 -21.32 2.73 12.91
C ALA A 548 -22.82 2.97 13.06
N LYS A 549 -23.61 1.95 13.39
CA LYS A 549 -25.08 1.98 13.36
C LYS A 549 -25.68 3.14 14.16
N GLU A 550 -25.21 3.37 15.39
CA GLU A 550 -25.72 4.46 16.23
C GLU A 550 -25.39 5.84 15.66
N ALA A 551 -24.15 6.04 15.18
CA ALA A 551 -23.72 7.29 14.55
C ALA A 551 -24.48 7.54 13.24
N GLN A 552 -24.75 6.49 12.48
CA GLN A 552 -25.51 6.53 11.25
C GLN A 552 -27.00 6.82 11.50
N GLU A 553 -27.62 6.17 12.48
CA GLU A 553 -29.01 6.45 12.88
C GLU A 553 -29.16 7.90 13.37
N ALA A 554 -28.19 8.40 14.15
CA ALA A 554 -28.14 9.79 14.58
C ALA A 554 -27.99 10.74 13.38
N PHE A 555 -27.12 10.41 12.43
CA PHE A 555 -26.88 11.19 11.22
C PHE A 555 -28.13 11.24 10.32
N ILE A 556 -28.77 10.10 10.04
CA ILE A 556 -30.00 10.03 9.21
C ILE A 556 -31.16 10.78 9.89
N ARG A 557 -31.24 10.75 11.22
CA ARG A 557 -32.24 11.50 11.98
C ARG A 557 -32.04 13.02 11.84
N GLU A 558 -30.81 13.49 11.79
CA GLU A 558 -30.49 14.92 11.62
C GLU A 558 -30.56 15.36 10.16
N PHE A 559 -30.11 14.51 9.23
CA PHE A 559 -30.05 14.75 7.79
C PHE A 559 -30.70 13.60 7.02
N PRO A 560 -32.00 13.71 6.68
CA PRO A 560 -32.70 12.72 5.88
C PRO A 560 -31.99 12.41 4.55
N LEU A 561 -32.09 11.16 4.08
CA LEU A 561 -31.47 10.70 2.81
C LEU A 561 -31.79 11.58 1.59
N ALA A 562 -32.97 12.21 1.55
CA ALA A 562 -33.35 13.13 0.49
C ALA A 562 -32.45 14.39 0.42
N ASP A 563 -32.01 14.90 1.57
CA ASP A 563 -31.09 16.04 1.63
C ASP A 563 -29.71 15.64 1.10
N ILE A 564 -29.24 14.43 1.47
CA ILE A 564 -27.97 13.89 1.00
C ILE A 564 -28.00 13.71 -0.51
N GLN A 565 -29.09 13.16 -1.07
CA GLN A 565 -29.25 12.97 -2.51
C GLN A 565 -29.39 14.29 -3.28
N THR A 566 -29.87 15.35 -2.63
CA THR A 566 -29.92 16.68 -3.23
C THR A 566 -28.51 17.25 -3.42
N VAL A 567 -27.62 17.02 -2.45
CA VAL A 567 -26.24 17.51 -2.50
C VAL A 567 -25.31 16.57 -3.28
N PHE A 568 -25.52 15.26 -3.15
CA PHE A 568 -24.78 14.19 -3.82
C PHE A 568 -25.74 13.36 -4.70
N PRO A 569 -26.17 13.92 -5.84
CA PRO A 569 -27.05 13.20 -6.76
C PRO A 569 -26.41 11.92 -7.26
N ARG A 570 -27.23 10.86 -7.40
CA ARG A 570 -26.77 9.59 -7.95
C ARG A 570 -26.32 9.77 -9.39
N ASN A 571 -25.23 9.08 -9.75
CA ASN A 571 -24.69 9.01 -11.12
C ASN A 571 -24.17 10.33 -11.72
N THR A 572 -24.14 11.42 -10.95
CA THR A 572 -23.61 12.74 -11.35
C THR A 572 -22.68 13.30 -10.27
N ASN A 573 -21.94 14.36 -10.57
CA ASN A 573 -21.08 15.03 -9.58
C ASN A 573 -21.89 16.04 -8.76
N PRO A 574 -21.49 16.29 -7.50
CA PRO A 574 -22.08 17.38 -6.71
C PRO A 574 -21.83 18.73 -7.37
N THR A 575 -22.70 19.71 -7.11
CA THR A 575 -22.48 21.10 -7.53
C THR A 575 -21.34 21.71 -6.71
N PHE A 576 -20.27 22.16 -7.36
CA PHE A 576 -19.10 22.75 -6.70
C PHE A 576 -19.27 24.26 -6.48
N ASP A 577 -18.73 24.77 -5.37
CA ASP A 577 -18.80 26.20 -4.99
C ASP A 577 -17.82 27.10 -5.78
N HIS A 578 -17.02 26.53 -6.67
CA HIS A 578 -15.92 27.22 -7.36
C HIS A 578 -15.62 26.61 -8.73
N LEU A 579 -14.93 27.38 -9.58
CA LEU A 579 -14.51 26.93 -10.91
C LEU A 579 -13.44 25.83 -10.79
N THR A 580 -13.61 24.75 -11.55
CA THR A 580 -12.69 23.61 -11.58
C THR A 580 -11.41 23.95 -12.37
N ASN A 581 -10.28 23.33 -12.03
CA ASN A 581 -8.97 23.55 -12.61
C ASN A 581 -8.33 22.22 -13.08
N PRO A 582 -8.03 22.03 -14.38
CA PRO A 582 -7.41 20.80 -14.88
C PRO A 582 -6.02 20.51 -14.30
N GLY A 583 -5.33 21.52 -13.74
CA GLY A 583 -4.06 21.32 -13.01
C GLY A 583 -4.20 20.64 -11.64
N ARG A 584 -5.43 20.47 -11.13
CA ARG A 584 -5.76 19.83 -9.84
C ARG A 584 -6.11 18.34 -9.97
N HIS A 585 -5.66 17.73 -11.06
CA HIS A 585 -5.92 16.35 -11.46
C HIS A 585 -4.72 15.41 -11.17
N SER A 586 -3.74 15.83 -10.35
CA SER A 586 -2.55 15.00 -10.10
C SER A 586 -2.80 14.00 -8.97
N MET A 587 -2.68 12.70 -9.25
CA MET A 587 -2.78 11.65 -8.23
C MET A 587 -1.77 11.88 -7.08
N ALA A 588 -0.49 12.00 -7.41
CA ALA A 588 0.60 12.25 -6.47
C ALA A 588 0.50 13.55 -5.65
N LYS A 589 -0.04 14.65 -6.20
CA LYS A 589 -0.05 15.96 -5.52
C LYS A 589 -1.37 16.35 -4.87
N GLU A 590 -2.49 15.78 -5.33
CA GLU A 590 -3.83 16.22 -4.93
C GLU A 590 -4.62 15.12 -4.21
N TYR A 591 -4.52 13.87 -4.67
CA TYR A 591 -5.30 12.76 -4.12
C TYR A 591 -4.54 12.02 -3.00
N LEU A 592 -3.29 11.60 -3.26
CA LEU A 592 -2.49 10.82 -2.31
C LEU A 592 -2.22 11.54 -0.97
N PRO A 593 -1.81 12.82 -0.94
CA PRO A 593 -1.59 13.53 0.32
C PRO A 593 -2.83 13.60 1.19
N PHE A 594 -3.99 13.78 0.55
CA PHE A 594 -5.26 13.87 1.26
C PHE A 594 -5.72 12.51 1.82
N LEU A 595 -5.51 11.43 1.07
CA LEU A 595 -5.74 10.05 1.53
C LEU A 595 -4.79 9.67 2.67
N ASN A 596 -3.49 10.01 2.56
CA ASN A 596 -2.49 9.78 3.59
C ASN A 596 -2.88 10.47 4.91
N ASN A 597 -3.20 11.75 4.84
CA ASN A 597 -3.56 12.53 6.01
C ASN A 597 -4.87 12.08 6.64
N GLN A 598 -5.86 11.67 5.83
CA GLN A 598 -7.09 11.09 6.36
C GLN A 598 -6.84 9.73 7.03
N LEU A 599 -5.97 8.88 6.47
CA LEU A 599 -5.59 7.60 7.08
C LEU A 599 -4.90 7.83 8.43
N LEU A 600 -3.96 8.78 8.51
CA LEU A 600 -3.32 9.16 9.78
C LEU A 600 -4.33 9.71 10.80
N GLU A 601 -5.22 10.59 10.36
CA GLU A 601 -6.27 11.19 11.19
C GLU A 601 -7.18 10.12 11.80
N SER A 602 -7.69 9.19 10.97
CA SER A 602 -8.64 8.17 11.40
C SER A 602 -8.00 7.02 12.19
N ALA A 603 -6.74 6.68 11.90
CA ALA A 603 -6.05 5.64 12.65
C ALA A 603 -5.57 6.12 14.04
N TRP A 604 -5.27 7.42 14.18
CA TRP A 604 -4.81 8.05 15.42
C TRP A 604 -5.49 9.41 15.69
N PRO A 605 -6.71 9.39 16.24
CA PRO A 605 -7.46 10.59 16.58
C PRO A 605 -6.74 11.52 17.59
N GLU A 606 -5.71 11.06 18.28
CA GLU A 606 -4.90 11.88 19.19
C GLU A 606 -3.83 12.72 18.47
N LEU A 607 -3.49 12.41 17.21
CA LEU A 607 -2.49 13.16 16.45
C LEU A 607 -2.94 14.61 16.25
N LYS A 608 -1.98 15.53 16.44
CA LYS A 608 -2.16 16.96 16.14
C LYS A 608 -1.81 17.17 14.67
N LEU A 609 -2.84 17.37 13.85
CA LEU A 609 -2.72 17.62 12.41
C LEU A 609 -3.21 19.03 12.09
N SER A 610 -2.59 19.69 11.11
CA SER A 610 -2.97 21.01 10.62
C SER A 610 -4.42 21.02 10.11
N ARG A 611 -4.82 19.98 9.38
CA ARG A 611 -6.20 19.82 8.88
C ARG A 611 -7.26 19.79 10.00
N LYS A 612 -6.97 19.13 11.12
CA LYS A 612 -7.88 19.07 12.28
C LYS A 612 -8.02 20.43 12.95
N THR A 613 -6.91 21.15 13.09
CA THR A 613 -6.91 22.52 13.62
C THR A 613 -7.73 23.45 12.73
N SER A 614 -7.57 23.32 11.41
CA SER A 614 -8.34 24.10 10.42
C SER A 614 -9.83 23.78 10.48
N ARG A 615 -10.19 22.50 10.63
CA ARG A 615 -11.59 22.06 10.80
C ARG A 615 -12.22 22.59 12.09
N GLU A 616 -11.46 22.61 13.18
CA GLU A 616 -11.94 23.14 14.46
C GLU A 616 -12.16 24.66 14.40
N ASN A 617 -11.23 25.41 13.80
CA ASN A 617 -11.42 26.84 13.54
C ASN A 617 -12.66 27.10 12.67
N PHE A 618 -12.92 26.23 11.68
CA PHE A 618 -14.11 26.30 10.85
C PHE A 618 -15.41 26.04 11.64
N ARG A 619 -15.43 25.07 12.56
CA ARG A 619 -16.56 24.83 13.47
C ARG A 619 -16.87 26.05 14.33
N GLN A 620 -15.85 26.63 14.97
CA GLN A 620 -16.00 27.84 15.79
C GLN A 620 -16.49 29.04 14.97
N GLN A 621 -16.04 29.17 13.72
CA GLN A 621 -16.54 30.18 12.80
C GLN A 621 -18.03 29.97 12.48
N MET A 622 -18.45 28.73 12.24
CA MET A 622 -19.85 28.40 12.00
C MET A 622 -20.74 28.69 13.20
N GLU A 623 -20.29 28.42 14.42
CA GLU A 623 -21.02 28.75 15.64
C GLU A 623 -21.15 30.26 15.83
N LYS A 624 -20.05 31.00 15.61
CA LYS A 624 -20.01 32.46 15.83
C LYS A 624 -20.81 33.24 14.80
N TYR A 625 -20.70 32.88 13.51
CA TYR A 625 -21.25 33.67 12.41
C TYR A 625 -22.42 33.00 11.68
N GLY A 626 -22.79 31.77 12.06
CA GLY A 626 -23.82 30.98 11.36
C GLY A 626 -25.18 31.65 11.26
N LYS A 627 -25.56 32.53 12.21
CA LYS A 627 -26.81 33.30 12.15
C LYS A 627 -26.89 34.26 10.95
N ASN A 628 -25.75 34.70 10.44
CA ASN A 628 -25.65 35.63 9.31
C ASN A 628 -25.39 34.91 7.98
N SER A 629 -25.27 33.58 8.01
CA SER A 629 -25.06 32.74 6.83
C SER A 629 -26.40 32.26 6.24
N PRO A 630 -26.45 31.94 4.94
CA PRO A 630 -27.61 31.26 4.34
C PRO A 630 -27.90 29.95 5.10
N ALA A 631 -29.18 29.71 5.43
CA ALA A 631 -29.59 28.54 6.21
C ALA A 631 -29.25 27.21 5.51
N GLU A 632 -29.44 27.14 4.19
CA GLU A 632 -29.11 25.96 3.38
C GLU A 632 -27.61 25.66 3.37
N GLU A 633 -26.77 26.69 3.27
CA GLU A 633 -25.31 26.54 3.33
C GLU A 633 -24.87 26.07 4.72
N LEU A 634 -25.45 26.63 5.78
CA LEU A 634 -25.15 26.21 7.14
C LEU A 634 -25.56 24.74 7.38
N LYS A 635 -26.75 24.33 6.91
CA LYS A 635 -27.24 22.95 6.98
C LYS A 635 -26.32 22.00 6.22
N ARG A 636 -25.94 22.36 4.97
CA ARG A 636 -25.00 21.60 4.14
C ARG A 636 -23.63 21.44 4.83
N ASN A 637 -23.07 22.51 5.36
CA ASN A 637 -21.76 22.48 5.99
C ASN A 637 -21.76 21.64 7.28
N ARG A 638 -22.87 21.63 8.04
CA ARG A 638 -23.04 20.70 9.18
C ARG A 638 -23.09 19.25 8.74
N MET A 639 -23.85 18.95 7.68
CA MET A 639 -23.91 17.61 7.09
C MET A 639 -22.52 17.14 6.63
N PHE A 640 -21.73 18.01 5.99
CA PHE A 640 -20.36 17.67 5.56
C PHE A 640 -19.43 17.38 6.73
N LEU A 641 -19.51 18.17 7.81
CA LEU A 641 -18.73 17.90 9.02
C LEU A 641 -19.13 16.57 9.67
N ALA A 642 -20.43 16.26 9.71
CA ALA A 642 -20.89 14.99 10.26
C ALA A 642 -20.46 13.78 9.40
N LEU A 643 -20.48 13.89 8.07
CA LEU A 643 -19.92 12.87 7.16
C LEU A 643 -18.42 12.65 7.40
N GLN A 644 -17.66 13.74 7.57
CA GLN A 644 -16.23 13.69 7.88
C GLN A 644 -15.96 12.95 9.21
N ASP A 645 -16.78 13.20 10.24
CA ASP A 645 -16.60 12.60 11.57
C ASP A 645 -16.92 11.09 11.61
N MET A 646 -17.63 10.56 10.60
CA MET A 646 -17.92 9.13 10.48
C MET A 646 -16.78 8.30 9.87
N LEU A 647 -15.74 8.93 9.31
CA LEU A 647 -14.68 8.23 8.56
C LEU A 647 -13.86 7.25 9.39
N ASP A 648 -13.76 7.45 10.70
CA ASP A 648 -12.99 6.59 11.59
C ASP A 648 -13.51 5.15 11.58
N SER A 649 -14.83 4.97 11.38
CA SER A 649 -15.48 3.66 11.27
C SER A 649 -14.98 2.84 10.08
N THR A 650 -14.46 3.48 9.03
CA THR A 650 -14.02 2.82 7.79
C THR A 650 -12.73 1.99 7.97
N LEU A 651 -12.02 2.20 9.08
CA LEU A 651 -10.83 1.43 9.45
C LEU A 651 -11.14 0.24 10.36
N ALA A 652 -12.38 0.07 10.81
CA ALA A 652 -12.72 -1.02 11.73
C ALA A 652 -12.47 -2.40 11.10
N VAL A 653 -12.75 -2.58 9.81
CA VAL A 653 -12.37 -3.79 9.04
C VAL A 653 -10.85 -4.01 9.02
N THR A 654 -10.06 -2.95 8.92
CA THR A 654 -8.59 -3.02 9.01
C THR A 654 -8.14 -3.45 10.39
N ARG A 655 -8.77 -2.95 11.47
CA ARG A 655 -8.42 -3.35 12.85
C ARG A 655 -8.77 -4.81 13.15
N LYS A 656 -9.82 -5.33 12.52
CA LYS A 656 -10.24 -6.75 12.63
C LYS A 656 -9.34 -7.71 11.86
N LEU A 657 -8.62 -7.23 10.83
CA LEU A 657 -7.69 -8.05 10.05
C LEU A 657 -6.54 -8.57 10.95
N PRO A 658 -6.14 -9.84 10.86
CA PRO A 658 -4.95 -10.33 11.55
C PRO A 658 -3.71 -9.49 11.22
N GLY A 659 -3.08 -8.91 12.24
CA GLY A 659 -1.94 -7.99 12.07
C GLY A 659 -2.31 -6.59 11.57
N GLY A 660 -3.59 -6.25 11.42
CA GLY A 660 -4.06 -4.97 10.91
C GLY A 660 -3.75 -3.78 11.83
N ASP A 661 -3.89 -3.92 13.15
CA ASP A 661 -3.41 -2.90 14.09
C ASP A 661 -1.89 -2.70 14.01
N ASN A 662 -1.12 -3.78 13.78
CA ASN A 662 0.33 -3.69 13.57
C ASN A 662 0.65 -2.95 12.27
N ALA A 663 -0.13 -3.19 11.20
CA ALA A 663 0.01 -2.49 9.92
C ALA A 663 -0.20 -0.98 10.09
N LEU A 664 -1.24 -0.57 10.83
CA LEU A 664 -1.46 0.82 11.18
C LEU A 664 -0.25 1.36 11.97
N ILE A 665 0.16 0.71 13.07
CA ILE A 665 1.28 1.20 13.90
C ILE A 665 2.57 1.37 13.08
N ARG A 666 2.87 0.43 12.16
CA ARG A 666 4.03 0.53 11.26
C ARG A 666 3.88 1.68 10.27
N PHE A 667 2.69 1.89 9.73
CA PHE A 667 2.43 3.03 8.85
C PHE A 667 2.67 4.36 9.57
N LYS A 668 2.20 4.53 10.81
CA LYS A 668 2.46 5.73 11.64
C LYS A 668 3.95 6.01 11.85
N SER A 669 4.78 4.96 11.96
CA SER A 669 6.20 5.15 12.27
C SER A 669 7.00 5.67 11.08
N VAL A 670 6.47 5.58 9.87
CA VAL A 670 7.13 5.99 8.62
C VAL A 670 6.43 7.15 7.91
N ALA A 671 5.11 7.29 8.05
CA ALA A 671 4.31 8.30 7.39
C ALA A 671 4.06 9.51 8.30
N GLY A 672 4.19 10.71 7.74
CA GLY A 672 3.88 11.98 8.41
C GLY A 672 2.74 12.72 7.70
N GLU A 673 2.30 13.85 8.29
CA GLU A 673 1.35 14.75 7.61
C GLU A 673 1.99 15.29 6.33
N GLU A 674 1.35 15.04 5.20
CA GLU A 674 1.75 15.55 3.90
C GLU A 674 1.11 16.91 3.62
N ILE A 675 1.73 17.70 2.75
CA ILE A 675 1.24 19.04 2.42
C ILE A 675 0.05 18.91 1.46
N GLU A 676 -1.12 19.33 1.94
CA GLU A 676 -2.32 19.49 1.11
C GLU A 676 -2.25 20.86 0.40
N LEU A 677 -2.19 20.87 -0.93
CA LEU A 677 -2.18 22.12 -1.69
C LEU A 677 -3.52 22.85 -1.51
N SER A 678 -3.49 24.01 -0.86
CA SER A 678 -4.68 24.66 -0.28
C SER A 678 -5.40 25.68 -1.19
N ASN A 679 -4.99 25.85 -2.45
CA ASN A 679 -5.30 27.09 -3.19
C ASN A 679 -6.30 26.97 -4.32
#